data_AF-A0A1Q3K791-F1
#
_entry.id   AF-A0A1Q3K791-F1
#
_cell.length_a   1.000
_cell.length_b   1.000
_cell.length_c   1.000
_cell.angle_alpha   90.00
_cell.angle_beta   90.00
_cell.angle_gamma   90.00
#
_symmetry.space_group_name_H-M   'P 1'
#
loop_
_entity.id
_entity.type
_entity.pdbx_description
1 polymer ?
#
loop_
_entity_poly.entity_id
_entity_poly.type
_entity_poly.pdbx_seq_one_letter_code
_entity_poly.pdbx_strand_id
1 'polypeptide(L)'
;MEIKKDILWRVYLCFIGIVVLAVLVMGKATIIQRVQGEHWRSMSDSMHQKIVELKAERGTIFSEDGQMLSTSLPQFDIYMDFMADGLREKDGKIYKQYIDSFALRMADYYGDKSAKEYRKEFDNAYKKGSRYYSLKKKISFEDYKALREFPLIKLGKNKSGIIVEETSKRIAPFGLLANRTIGLSREYVNSDGKMKKMNVGLEMSYDSLLDGQNGKRVVRFIRGGAVPVEGFQVEPENGKDIYTTIDVNIQDVTEMALLKMVQQVQAQYGTAIVMETKTGKIKAIANLGRTAKDTAYWERDNYALRVTEPGSTIKLVTFLAALDKGTSKSGDLFDVGGSGRMQVGPRIITDAHVMNPTVMTVEQLIAHSSNVGLGKMALKGFGSQPTEFKEYLEKYHLNTKSTIDLASVPNPRIAPLAKDHGGLMNLLTMSFGYALQVSPMQMLTLYNAIANNGVMVSPYLVNSVKNKGVLVKQMHPRILEEEICKPATLEAAKKALKLTITEGSGKKVFKDMPFMVAGKTGTARIADEGISYGHGIYQASFVGYFPEENPQYSCIVLLRTRAGSGLYYGGQLAAPVFREIATKVYSMYVDRKTPKGYEGTVDSTSYFYAGSANAIKNVMSMLNIPFVDSIQQSQWVNMYAKNYKPVLKNNLVKDKLMPNVRGMGLRDAIRLLEPMGLRVTVSGNGKVAGQSIAAGSPFAKGQVVTLSLG
;
A
#
# COMPACT_ATOMS: atom_id res chain seq x y z
N MET A 1 -26.18 -52.49 89.21
CA MET A 1 -25.06 -51.67 88.69
C MET A 1 -24.68 -52.02 87.24
N GLU A 2 -25.29 -53.05 86.62
CA GLU A 2 -24.91 -53.56 85.28
C GLU A 2 -25.53 -52.82 84.08
N ILE A 3 -26.75 -52.29 84.20
CA ILE A 3 -27.44 -51.59 83.10
C ILE A 3 -26.68 -50.33 82.65
N LYS A 4 -26.02 -49.61 83.58
CA LYS A 4 -25.20 -48.43 83.25
C LYS A 4 -23.93 -48.79 82.46
N LYS A 5 -23.36 -49.98 82.68
CA LYS A 5 -22.18 -50.45 81.93
C LYS A 5 -22.53 -50.83 80.49
N ASP A 6 -23.68 -51.47 80.26
CA ASP A 6 -24.10 -51.87 78.90
C ASP A 6 -24.45 -50.65 78.03
N ILE A 7 -25.10 -49.63 78.61
CA ILE A 7 -25.38 -48.37 77.91
C ILE A 7 -24.07 -47.62 77.59
N LEU A 8 -23.13 -47.50 78.54
CA LEU A 8 -21.84 -46.84 78.29
C LEU A 8 -21.02 -47.57 77.23
N TRP A 9 -21.02 -48.91 77.22
CA TRP A 9 -20.30 -49.69 76.21
C TRP A 9 -20.85 -49.46 74.80
N ARG A 10 -22.19 -49.43 74.63
CA ARG A 10 -22.81 -49.11 73.34
C ARG A 10 -22.50 -47.68 72.89
N VAL A 11 -22.48 -46.72 73.81
CA VAL A 11 -22.09 -45.32 73.51
C VAL A 11 -20.62 -45.23 73.09
N TYR A 12 -19.71 -45.92 73.79
CA TYR A 12 -18.30 -45.98 73.39
C TYR A 12 -18.10 -46.66 72.03
N LEU A 13 -18.84 -47.73 71.75
CA LEU A 13 -18.77 -48.42 70.46
C LEU A 13 -19.29 -47.53 69.32
N CYS A 14 -20.38 -46.80 69.53
CA CYS A 14 -20.87 -45.78 68.59
C CYS A 14 -19.86 -44.64 68.42
N PHE A 15 -19.26 -44.15 69.50
CA PHE A 15 -18.25 -43.09 69.44
C PHE A 15 -16.98 -43.54 68.70
N ILE A 16 -16.49 -44.75 68.96
CA ILE A 16 -15.38 -45.36 68.23
C ILE A 16 -15.74 -45.49 66.74
N GLY A 17 -16.97 -45.92 66.42
CA GLY A 17 -17.46 -45.96 65.04
C GLY A 17 -17.40 -44.60 64.34
N ILE A 18 -17.83 -43.54 65.02
CA ILE A 18 -17.77 -42.16 64.51
C ILE A 18 -16.31 -41.70 64.34
N VAL A 19 -15.43 -42.00 65.30
CA VAL A 19 -14.00 -41.65 65.24
C VAL A 19 -13.31 -42.37 64.07
N VAL A 20 -13.56 -43.66 63.88
CA VAL A 20 -13.02 -44.43 62.74
C VAL A 20 -13.51 -43.85 61.42
N LEU A 21 -14.80 -43.52 61.31
CA LEU A 21 -15.35 -42.86 60.13
C LEU A 21 -14.68 -41.50 59.85
N ALA A 22 -14.46 -40.69 60.88
CA ALA A 22 -13.77 -39.39 60.76
C ALA A 22 -12.32 -39.56 60.28
N VAL A 23 -11.60 -40.55 60.81
CA VAL A 23 -10.23 -40.88 60.36
C VAL A 23 -10.23 -41.35 58.90
N LEU A 24 -11.19 -42.17 58.48
CA LEU A 24 -11.32 -42.58 57.08
C LEU A 24 -11.61 -41.40 56.13
N VAL A 25 -12.48 -40.46 56.54
CA VAL A 25 -12.77 -39.25 55.77
C VAL A 25 -11.53 -38.36 55.67
N MET A 26 -10.81 -38.13 56.77
CA MET A 26 -9.56 -37.37 56.76
C MET A 26 -8.46 -38.03 55.93
N GLY A 27 -8.34 -39.37 56.01
CA GLY A 27 -7.43 -40.14 55.18
C GLY A 27 -7.76 -39.99 53.69
N LYS A 28 -9.04 -40.13 53.33
CA LYS A 28 -9.50 -39.94 51.94
C LYS A 28 -9.29 -38.51 51.45
N ALA A 29 -9.54 -37.50 52.28
CA ALA A 29 -9.26 -36.10 51.95
C ALA A 29 -7.75 -35.87 51.71
N THR A 30 -6.89 -36.47 52.53
CA THR A 30 -5.43 -36.38 52.39
C THR A 30 -4.95 -37.05 51.09
N ILE A 31 -5.50 -38.22 50.74
CA ILE A 31 -5.22 -38.90 49.48
C ILE A 31 -5.63 -38.03 48.29
N ILE A 32 -6.83 -37.45 48.31
CA ILE A 32 -7.33 -36.57 47.23
C ILE A 32 -6.45 -35.32 47.10
N GLN A 33 -6.08 -34.69 48.21
CA GLN A 33 -5.34 -33.43 48.19
C GLN A 33 -3.84 -33.58 47.89
N ARG A 34 -3.17 -34.62 48.43
CA ARG A 34 -1.72 -34.81 48.29
C ARG A 34 -1.32 -35.81 47.20
N VAL A 35 -2.01 -36.94 47.09
CA VAL A 35 -1.63 -38.01 46.16
C VAL A 35 -2.25 -37.78 44.78
N GLN A 36 -3.54 -37.45 44.73
CA GLN A 36 -4.27 -37.17 43.49
C GLN A 36 -4.34 -35.67 43.15
N GLY A 37 -3.73 -34.81 43.98
CA GLY A 37 -3.85 -33.36 43.85
C GLY A 37 -3.39 -32.84 42.49
N GLU A 38 -2.26 -33.35 41.97
CA GLU A 38 -1.76 -32.98 40.64
C GLU A 38 -2.69 -33.43 39.51
N HIS A 39 -3.28 -34.63 39.63
CA HIS A 39 -4.24 -35.14 38.65
C HIS A 39 -5.51 -34.28 38.60
N TRP A 40 -6.08 -33.96 39.77
CA TRP A 40 -7.29 -33.13 39.83
C TRP A 40 -7.04 -31.67 39.46
N ARG A 41 -5.85 -31.12 39.76
CA ARG A 41 -5.44 -29.78 39.31
C ARG A 41 -5.24 -29.72 37.80
N SER A 42 -4.55 -30.69 37.21
CA SER A 42 -4.36 -30.74 35.75
C SER A 42 -5.67 -30.97 34.99
N MET A 43 -6.58 -31.79 35.53
CA MET A 43 -7.94 -31.94 35.01
C MET A 43 -8.74 -30.63 35.12
N SER A 44 -8.64 -29.92 36.24
CA SER A 44 -9.28 -28.60 36.41
C SER A 44 -8.72 -27.58 35.42
N ASP A 45 -7.40 -27.55 35.24
CA ASP A 45 -6.75 -26.64 34.31
C ASP A 45 -7.12 -26.96 32.85
N SER A 46 -7.18 -28.23 32.45
CA SER A 46 -7.60 -28.60 31.09
C SER A 46 -9.08 -28.30 30.79
N MET A 47 -9.95 -28.38 31.80
CA MET A 47 -11.37 -28.04 31.66
C MET A 47 -11.64 -26.52 31.63
N HIS A 48 -10.84 -25.73 32.35
CA HIS A 48 -11.11 -24.30 32.54
C HIS A 48 -10.15 -23.37 31.80
N GLN A 49 -8.98 -23.83 31.36
CA GLN A 49 -8.03 -23.02 30.59
C GLN A 49 -8.19 -23.25 29.10
N LYS A 50 -8.21 -22.18 28.31
CA LYS A 50 -8.08 -22.24 26.86
C LYS A 50 -7.04 -21.26 26.38
N ILE A 51 -6.36 -21.63 25.30
CA ILE A 51 -5.49 -20.72 24.56
C ILE A 51 -6.38 -19.85 23.67
N VAL A 52 -6.27 -18.54 23.81
CA VAL A 52 -6.89 -17.56 22.94
C VAL A 52 -5.78 -16.85 22.17
N GLU A 53 -5.93 -16.82 20.86
CA GLU A 53 -5.00 -16.10 19.98
C GLU A 53 -5.20 -14.60 20.09
N LEU A 54 -4.10 -13.87 20.20
CA LEU A 54 -4.04 -12.42 20.07
C LEU A 54 -3.63 -12.12 18.63
N LYS A 55 -4.57 -11.62 17.82
CA LYS A 55 -4.30 -11.34 16.41
C LYS A 55 -3.29 -10.19 16.28
N ALA A 56 -2.26 -10.40 15.47
CA ALA A 56 -1.36 -9.32 15.07
C ALA A 56 -2.06 -8.38 14.09
N GLU A 57 -1.71 -7.10 14.16
CA GLU A 57 -2.17 -6.14 13.15
C GLU A 57 -1.35 -6.29 11.89
N ARG A 58 -2.05 -6.34 10.75
CA ARG A 58 -1.40 -6.39 9.45
C ARG A 58 -0.75 -5.03 9.14
N GLY A 59 0.52 -5.04 8.71
CA GLY A 59 1.30 -3.84 8.41
C GLY A 59 0.69 -2.97 7.32
N THR A 60 0.98 -1.66 7.32
CA THR A 60 0.38 -0.69 6.39
C THR A 60 1.23 -0.56 5.12
N ILE A 61 0.58 -0.43 3.97
CA ILE A 61 1.23 -0.11 2.69
C ILE A 61 1.11 1.40 2.48
N PHE A 62 2.25 2.06 2.30
CA PHE A 62 2.39 3.49 2.09
C PHE A 62 2.81 3.82 0.65
N SER A 63 2.46 5.02 0.19
CA SER A 63 3.06 5.64 -0.99
C SER A 63 4.50 6.07 -0.71
N GLU A 64 5.21 6.54 -1.74
CA GLU A 64 6.59 7.02 -1.58
C GLU A 64 6.69 8.24 -0.65
N ASP A 65 5.66 9.09 -0.62
CA ASP A 65 5.55 10.27 0.25
C ASP A 65 4.90 9.99 1.61
N GLY A 66 4.62 8.72 1.94
CA GLY A 66 4.15 8.31 3.26
C GLY A 66 2.63 8.39 3.48
N GLN A 67 1.83 8.53 2.42
CA GLN A 67 0.38 8.44 2.49
C GLN A 67 -0.06 6.97 2.57
N MET A 68 -1.12 6.67 3.32
CA MET A 68 -1.59 5.29 3.49
C MET A 68 -2.37 4.82 2.26
N LEU A 69 -1.85 3.82 1.56
CA LEU A 69 -2.48 3.19 0.39
C LEU A 69 -3.38 2.00 0.78
N SER A 70 -2.96 1.21 1.77
CA SER A 70 -3.73 0.09 2.34
C SER A 70 -3.43 -0.05 3.82
N THR A 71 -4.46 0.09 4.66
CA THR A 71 -4.31 0.04 6.13
C THR A 71 -5.44 -0.73 6.79
N SER A 72 -5.19 -1.17 8.02
CA SER A 72 -6.09 -1.96 8.85
C SER A 72 -6.79 -1.03 9.84
N LEU A 73 -8.12 -0.91 9.76
CA LEU A 73 -8.90 -0.17 10.77
C LEU A 73 -9.61 -1.14 11.71
N PRO A 74 -9.64 -0.86 13.02
CA PRO A 74 -10.41 -1.66 13.97
C PRO A 74 -11.91 -1.47 13.72
N GLN A 75 -12.64 -2.59 13.69
CA GLN A 75 -14.09 -2.68 13.65
C GLN A 75 -14.58 -3.50 14.84
N PHE A 76 -15.70 -3.08 15.42
CA PHE A 76 -16.24 -3.72 16.60
C PHE A 76 -17.54 -4.45 16.24
N ASP A 77 -17.62 -5.72 16.62
CA ASP A 77 -18.86 -6.48 16.66
C ASP A 77 -19.32 -6.53 18.11
N ILE A 78 -20.50 -5.98 18.34
CA ILE A 78 -21.10 -5.84 19.66
C ILE A 78 -22.18 -6.89 19.83
N TYR A 79 -21.99 -7.73 20.85
CA TYR A 79 -22.96 -8.71 21.29
C TYR A 79 -23.40 -8.39 22.72
N MET A 80 -24.51 -8.99 23.13
CA MET A 80 -25.03 -8.89 24.49
C MET A 80 -25.39 -10.28 25.01
N ASP A 81 -24.89 -10.58 26.20
CA ASP A 81 -25.28 -11.74 26.99
C ASP A 81 -26.43 -11.36 27.92
N PHE A 82 -27.65 -11.66 27.52
CA PHE A 82 -28.82 -11.43 28.36
C PHE A 82 -28.92 -12.37 29.56
N MET A 83 -28.08 -13.41 29.66
CA MET A 83 -27.95 -14.27 30.84
C MET A 83 -26.83 -13.84 31.78
N ALA A 84 -26.16 -12.71 31.49
CA ALA A 84 -25.15 -12.17 32.40
C ALA A 84 -25.74 -11.94 33.79
N ASP A 85 -24.96 -12.30 34.83
CA ASP A 85 -25.42 -12.26 36.23
C ASP A 85 -25.95 -10.87 36.61
N GLY A 86 -25.31 -9.79 36.16
CA GLY A 86 -25.76 -8.42 36.43
C GLY A 86 -27.13 -8.05 35.83
N LEU A 87 -27.53 -8.69 34.73
CA LEU A 87 -28.86 -8.49 34.13
C LEU A 87 -29.94 -9.34 34.80
N ARG A 88 -29.56 -10.40 35.54
CA ARG A 88 -30.48 -11.34 36.20
C ARG A 88 -30.57 -11.15 37.71
N GLU A 89 -29.57 -10.50 38.31
CA GLU A 89 -29.52 -10.21 39.74
C GLU A 89 -30.77 -9.45 40.19
N LYS A 90 -31.28 -9.79 41.38
CA LYS A 90 -32.43 -9.11 42.02
C LYS A 90 -33.65 -9.03 41.07
N ASP A 91 -34.02 -10.17 40.49
CA ASP A 91 -35.14 -10.29 39.54
C ASP A 91 -35.02 -9.33 38.33
N GLY A 92 -33.79 -9.19 37.82
CA GLY A 92 -33.48 -8.37 36.64
C GLY A 92 -33.73 -6.88 36.82
N LYS A 93 -33.55 -6.34 38.03
CA LYS A 93 -33.77 -4.92 38.34
C LYS A 93 -33.03 -3.98 37.38
N ILE A 94 -31.76 -4.26 37.10
CA ILE A 94 -30.92 -3.44 36.20
C ILE A 94 -31.49 -3.47 34.78
N TYR A 95 -31.86 -4.64 34.27
CA TYR A 95 -32.48 -4.75 32.96
C TYR A 95 -33.77 -3.92 32.89
N LYS A 96 -34.71 -4.14 33.82
CA LYS A 96 -36.00 -3.43 33.87
C LYS A 96 -35.83 -1.90 33.99
N GLN A 97 -34.83 -1.44 34.73
CA GLN A 97 -34.60 -0.01 34.96
C GLN A 97 -34.01 0.73 33.74
N TYR A 98 -33.08 0.11 33.01
CA TYR A 98 -32.28 0.82 32.00
C TYR A 98 -32.67 0.49 30.56
N ILE A 99 -33.44 -0.57 30.32
CA ILE A 99 -33.71 -1.07 28.98
C ILE A 99 -34.52 -0.11 28.10
N ASP A 100 -35.45 0.66 28.68
CA ASP A 100 -36.25 1.65 27.94
C ASP A 100 -35.38 2.81 27.47
N SER A 101 -34.54 3.34 28.38
CA SER A 101 -33.58 4.40 28.05
C SER A 101 -32.52 3.91 27.05
N PHE A 102 -32.10 2.65 27.16
CA PHE A 102 -31.17 2.04 26.22
C PHE A 102 -31.79 1.91 24.82
N ALA A 103 -33.02 1.39 24.72
CA ALA A 103 -33.73 1.25 23.45
C ALA A 103 -34.01 2.61 22.79
N LEU A 104 -34.35 3.64 23.58
CA LEU A 104 -34.50 5.01 23.10
C LEU A 104 -33.18 5.56 22.52
N ARG A 105 -32.07 5.41 23.25
CA ARG A 105 -30.77 5.91 22.78
C ARG A 105 -30.24 5.17 21.55
N MET A 106 -30.50 3.86 21.47
CA MET A 106 -30.19 3.05 20.28
C MET A 106 -30.96 3.54 19.05
N ALA A 107 -32.27 3.79 19.19
CA ALA A 107 -33.10 4.30 18.11
C ALA A 107 -32.67 5.71 17.66
N ASP A 108 -32.41 6.60 18.62
CA ASP A 108 -31.99 7.98 18.37
C ASP A 108 -30.63 8.07 17.65
N TYR A 109 -29.65 7.26 18.06
CA TYR A 109 -28.31 7.30 17.46
C TYR A 109 -28.22 6.59 16.10
N TYR A 110 -28.80 5.40 15.96
CA TYR A 110 -28.65 4.60 14.75
C TYR A 110 -29.74 4.83 13.70
N GLY A 111 -30.92 5.32 14.10
CA GLY A 111 -32.02 5.68 13.19
C GLY A 111 -32.60 4.52 12.36
N ASP A 112 -32.19 3.28 12.59
CA ASP A 112 -32.55 2.12 11.76
C ASP A 112 -33.80 1.37 12.23
N LYS A 113 -34.19 1.55 13.49
CA LYS A 113 -35.40 0.98 14.10
C LYS A 113 -35.98 1.93 15.13
N SER A 114 -37.28 1.82 15.38
CA SER A 114 -37.94 2.55 16.45
C SER A 114 -37.53 2.01 17.83
N ALA A 115 -37.61 2.85 18.87
CA ALA A 115 -37.32 2.44 20.25
C ALA A 115 -38.21 1.27 20.71
N LYS A 116 -39.46 1.21 20.22
CA LYS A 116 -40.40 0.12 20.53
C LYS A 116 -39.97 -1.21 19.91
N GLU A 117 -39.41 -1.18 18.70
CA GLU A 117 -38.88 -2.38 18.04
C GLU A 117 -37.62 -2.89 18.75
N TYR A 118 -36.67 -2.01 19.07
CA TYR A 118 -35.49 -2.36 19.87
C TYR A 118 -35.90 -2.98 21.21
N ARG A 119 -36.84 -2.36 21.91
CA ARG A 119 -37.36 -2.85 23.19
C ARG A 119 -37.93 -4.27 23.08
N LYS A 120 -38.73 -4.52 22.04
CA LYS A 120 -39.34 -5.84 21.78
C LYS A 120 -38.27 -6.90 21.48
N GLU A 121 -37.26 -6.56 20.68
CA GLU A 121 -36.16 -7.48 20.38
C GLU A 121 -35.35 -7.84 21.62
N PHE A 122 -35.01 -6.84 22.44
CA PHE A 122 -34.29 -7.07 23.70
C PHE A 122 -35.11 -7.93 24.67
N ASP A 123 -36.42 -7.71 24.78
CA ASP A 123 -37.28 -8.56 25.62
C ASP A 123 -37.35 -10.00 25.14
N ASN A 124 -37.43 -10.21 23.82
CA ASN A 124 -37.42 -11.54 23.25
C ASN A 124 -36.09 -12.24 23.51
N ALA A 125 -34.96 -11.55 23.34
CA ALA A 125 -33.63 -12.08 23.61
C ALA A 125 -33.41 -12.35 25.11
N TYR A 126 -33.92 -11.48 25.98
CA TYR A 126 -33.91 -11.65 27.42
C TYR A 126 -34.79 -12.83 27.87
N LYS A 127 -35.99 -13.02 27.33
CA LYS A 127 -36.83 -14.19 27.64
C LYS A 127 -36.21 -15.50 27.16
N LYS A 128 -35.58 -15.49 25.98
CA LYS A 128 -34.88 -16.66 25.41
C LYS A 128 -33.55 -16.99 26.11
N GLY A 129 -33.04 -16.10 26.96
CA GLY A 129 -31.73 -16.29 27.60
C GLY A 129 -30.57 -16.29 26.60
N SER A 130 -30.65 -15.45 25.56
CA SER A 130 -29.61 -15.39 24.52
C SER A 130 -28.29 -14.86 25.08
N ARG A 131 -27.25 -15.71 25.04
CA ARG A 131 -25.90 -15.37 25.53
C ARG A 131 -25.02 -14.62 24.53
N TYR A 132 -25.40 -14.65 23.25
CA TYR A 132 -24.64 -14.05 22.15
C TYR A 132 -25.58 -13.31 21.19
N TYR A 133 -26.45 -12.46 21.73
CA TYR A 133 -27.35 -11.67 20.90
C TYR A 133 -26.55 -10.60 20.15
N SER A 134 -26.61 -10.63 18.82
CA SER A 134 -25.94 -9.64 17.96
C SER A 134 -26.64 -8.30 18.06
N LEU A 135 -26.00 -7.32 18.70
CA LEU A 135 -26.54 -5.97 18.85
C LEU A 135 -26.28 -5.15 17.58
N LYS A 136 -24.99 -4.96 17.25
CA LYS A 136 -24.53 -4.26 16.04
C LYS A 136 -23.19 -4.84 15.61
N LYS A 137 -22.99 -4.98 14.30
CA LYS A 137 -21.75 -5.49 13.72
C LYS A 137 -21.07 -4.44 12.87
N LYS A 138 -19.75 -4.54 12.73
CA LYS A 138 -18.90 -3.71 11.87
C LYS A 138 -18.97 -2.21 12.19
N ILE A 139 -19.18 -1.85 13.46
CA ILE A 139 -19.23 -0.44 13.85
C ILE A 139 -17.82 0.14 13.97
N SER A 140 -17.70 1.45 13.72
CA SER A 140 -16.42 2.16 13.83
C SER A 140 -15.98 2.31 15.28
N PHE A 141 -14.70 2.67 15.50
CA PHE A 141 -14.23 3.01 16.85
C PHE A 141 -14.98 4.19 17.45
N GLU A 142 -15.39 5.17 16.63
CA GLU A 142 -16.16 6.34 17.07
C GLU A 142 -17.55 5.93 17.55
N ASP A 143 -18.25 5.09 16.78
CA ASP A 143 -19.56 4.53 17.17
C ASP A 143 -19.45 3.68 18.43
N TYR A 144 -18.39 2.88 18.53
CA TYR A 144 -18.13 2.08 19.73
C TYR A 144 -17.91 2.98 20.96
N LYS A 145 -17.14 4.06 20.80
CA LYS A 145 -16.92 5.05 21.88
C LYS A 145 -18.24 5.71 22.30
N ALA A 146 -19.11 6.06 21.35
CA ALA A 146 -20.44 6.58 21.65
C ALA A 146 -21.31 5.55 22.38
N LEU A 147 -21.33 4.30 21.90
CA LEU A 147 -22.09 3.20 22.47
C LEU A 147 -21.69 2.90 23.93
N ARG A 148 -20.41 3.07 24.29
CA ARG A 148 -19.95 2.91 25.67
C ARG A 148 -20.60 3.87 26.66
N GLU A 149 -21.08 5.01 26.19
CA GLU A 149 -21.79 6.00 27.00
C GLU A 149 -23.31 5.74 27.08
N PHE A 150 -23.83 4.74 26.37
CA PHE A 150 -25.27 4.49 26.35
C PHE A 150 -25.77 3.98 27.70
N PRO A 151 -27.06 4.25 28.04
CA PRO A 151 -27.70 3.65 29.20
C PRO A 151 -27.52 2.12 29.17
N LEU A 152 -27.49 1.48 30.33
CA LEU A 152 -27.12 0.07 30.51
C LEU A 152 -25.63 -0.23 30.22
N ILE A 153 -25.09 0.11 29.05
CA ILE A 153 -23.70 -0.24 28.65
C ILE A 153 -22.66 0.47 29.54
N LYS A 154 -22.91 1.74 29.89
CA LYS A 154 -22.05 2.54 30.77
C LYS A 154 -21.79 1.91 32.15
N LEU A 155 -22.67 1.00 32.60
CA LEU A 155 -22.51 0.27 33.87
C LEU A 155 -21.34 -0.74 33.85
N GLY A 156 -20.76 -1.00 32.67
CA GLY A 156 -19.62 -1.88 32.47
C GLY A 156 -20.01 -3.32 32.14
N LYS A 157 -19.04 -4.07 31.61
CA LYS A 157 -19.19 -5.43 31.06
C LYS A 157 -19.97 -6.39 31.95
N ASN A 158 -19.65 -6.43 33.24
CA ASN A 158 -20.22 -7.39 34.18
C ASN A 158 -21.68 -7.08 34.55
N LYS A 159 -22.13 -5.82 34.39
CA LYS A 159 -23.49 -5.39 34.72
C LYS A 159 -24.40 -5.37 33.49
N SER A 160 -23.87 -4.98 32.34
CA SER A 160 -24.62 -4.82 31.09
C SER A 160 -24.65 -6.07 30.23
N GLY A 161 -23.75 -7.03 30.48
CA GLY A 161 -23.60 -8.22 29.64
C GLY A 161 -23.00 -7.93 28.26
N ILE A 162 -22.42 -6.74 28.03
CA ILE A 162 -21.83 -6.41 26.72
C ILE A 162 -20.61 -7.28 26.41
N ILE A 163 -20.58 -7.85 25.21
CA ILE A 163 -19.45 -8.57 24.66
C ILE A 163 -18.98 -7.79 23.44
N VAL A 164 -17.71 -7.41 23.45
CA VAL A 164 -17.09 -6.65 22.37
C VAL A 164 -16.06 -7.55 21.74
N GLU A 165 -16.27 -7.87 20.46
CA GLU A 165 -15.30 -8.53 19.63
C GLU A 165 -14.64 -7.49 18.73
N GLU A 166 -13.32 -7.38 18.84
CA GLU A 166 -12.53 -6.56 17.94
C GLU A 166 -12.16 -7.38 16.70
N THR A 167 -12.46 -6.81 15.55
CA THR A 167 -12.12 -7.33 14.24
C THR A 167 -11.36 -6.25 13.48
N SER A 168 -10.60 -6.63 12.46
CA SER A 168 -9.87 -5.66 11.63
C SER A 168 -10.45 -5.65 10.24
N LYS A 169 -10.69 -4.46 9.70
CA LYS A 169 -11.09 -4.27 8.31
C LYS A 169 -9.96 -3.59 7.55
N ARG A 170 -9.45 -4.30 6.54
CA ARG A 170 -8.52 -3.73 5.57
C ARG A 170 -9.24 -2.74 4.68
N ILE A 171 -8.74 -1.52 4.59
CA ILE A 171 -9.28 -0.45 3.74
C ILE A 171 -8.19 0.14 2.84
N ALA A 172 -8.59 0.61 1.68
CA ALA A 172 -7.77 1.40 0.76
C ALA A 172 -8.33 2.84 0.74
N PRO A 173 -7.69 3.82 1.40
CA PRO A 173 -8.23 5.18 1.53
C PRO A 173 -8.51 5.86 0.18
N PHE A 174 -7.69 5.58 -0.84
CA PHE A 174 -7.82 6.15 -2.19
C PHE A 174 -8.73 5.34 -3.13
N GLY A 175 -9.45 4.33 -2.62
CA GLY A 175 -10.46 3.60 -3.37
C GLY A 175 -9.90 2.80 -4.55
N LEU A 176 -10.10 3.30 -5.78
CA LEU A 176 -9.72 2.62 -7.02
C LEU A 176 -8.22 2.74 -7.34
N LEU A 177 -7.56 3.76 -6.78
CA LEU A 177 -6.20 4.16 -7.12
C LEU A 177 -5.21 2.98 -6.95
N ALA A 178 -4.64 2.51 -8.07
CA ALA A 178 -3.73 1.36 -8.12
C ALA A 178 -4.23 0.10 -7.37
N ASN A 179 -5.55 -0.06 -7.23
CA ASN A 179 -6.18 -1.05 -6.36
C ASN A 179 -5.77 -2.50 -6.70
N ARG A 180 -5.55 -2.83 -7.98
CA ARG A 180 -5.08 -4.16 -8.36
C ARG A 180 -3.61 -4.39 -8.03
N THR A 181 -2.79 -3.35 -8.14
CA THR A 181 -1.35 -3.40 -7.85
C THR A 181 -1.08 -3.46 -6.36
N ILE A 182 -1.71 -2.60 -5.56
CA ILE A 182 -1.64 -2.64 -4.10
C ILE A 182 -2.28 -3.94 -3.62
N GLY A 183 -3.46 -4.23 -4.14
CA GLY A 183 -4.26 -5.39 -3.84
C GLY A 183 -5.13 -5.23 -2.61
N LEU A 184 -6.05 -6.18 -2.45
CA LEU A 184 -6.89 -6.30 -1.27
C LEU A 184 -6.60 -7.65 -0.63
N SER A 185 -6.47 -7.66 0.71
CA SER A 185 -6.54 -8.90 1.46
C SER A 185 -8.00 -9.23 1.73
N ARG A 186 -8.50 -10.30 1.12
CA ARG A 186 -9.88 -10.80 1.31
C ARG A 186 -9.85 -12.27 1.68
N GLU A 187 -10.67 -12.66 2.64
CA GLU A 187 -10.90 -14.05 2.98
C GLU A 187 -12.19 -14.52 2.31
N TYR A 188 -12.20 -15.71 1.73
CA TYR A 188 -13.40 -16.35 1.19
C TYR A 188 -13.51 -17.79 1.68
N VAL A 189 -14.73 -18.27 1.85
CA VAL A 189 -15.01 -19.67 2.15
C VAL A 189 -14.93 -20.45 0.84
N ASN A 190 -13.97 -21.37 0.72
CA ASN A 190 -13.88 -22.26 -0.43
C ASN A 190 -15.03 -23.29 -0.40
N SER A 191 -15.25 -24.00 -1.52
CA SER A 191 -16.29 -25.05 -1.62
C SER A 191 -16.20 -26.12 -0.53
N ASP A 192 -15.01 -26.34 0.05
CA ASP A 192 -14.75 -27.28 1.15
C ASP A 192 -15.05 -26.71 2.55
N GLY A 193 -15.66 -25.53 2.65
CA GLY A 193 -15.92 -24.84 3.92
C GLY A 193 -14.69 -24.21 4.59
N LYS A 194 -13.50 -24.33 4.00
CA LYS A 194 -12.26 -23.75 4.52
C LYS A 194 -12.08 -22.30 4.07
N MET A 195 -11.73 -21.43 5.01
CA MET A 195 -11.36 -20.04 4.74
C MET A 195 -10.02 -19.99 4.00
N LYS A 196 -9.99 -19.38 2.81
CA LYS A 196 -8.77 -19.07 2.05
C LYS A 196 -8.60 -17.57 1.91
N LYS A 197 -7.36 -17.09 2.08
CA LYS A 197 -6.96 -15.72 1.72
C LYS A 197 -6.79 -15.63 0.20
N MET A 198 -7.49 -14.70 -0.44
CA MET A 198 -7.30 -14.33 -1.84
C MET A 198 -6.62 -12.96 -1.91
N ASN A 199 -5.35 -12.93 -1.48
CA ASN A 199 -4.53 -11.75 -1.62
C ASN A 199 -4.11 -11.59 -3.08
N VAL A 200 -3.94 -10.35 -3.52
CA VAL A 200 -3.48 -10.01 -4.87
C VAL A 200 -2.47 -8.87 -4.80
N GLY A 201 -1.71 -8.61 -5.87
CA GLY A 201 -0.80 -7.47 -5.90
C GLY A 201 0.31 -7.53 -4.84
N LEU A 202 0.64 -6.38 -4.25
CA LEU A 202 1.63 -6.26 -3.17
C LEU A 202 1.18 -6.97 -1.89
N GLU A 203 -0.13 -6.97 -1.59
CA GLU A 203 -0.69 -7.72 -0.45
C GLU A 203 -0.39 -9.23 -0.55
N MET A 204 -0.34 -9.80 -1.76
CA MET A 204 0.07 -11.20 -1.96
C MET A 204 1.58 -11.35 -1.92
N SER A 205 2.30 -10.45 -2.60
CA SER A 205 3.74 -10.57 -2.83
C SER A 205 4.55 -10.42 -1.56
N TYR A 206 4.04 -9.64 -0.61
CA TYR A 206 4.67 -9.35 0.67
C TYR A 206 3.84 -9.82 1.87
N ASP A 207 2.96 -10.81 1.67
CA ASP A 207 2.06 -11.32 2.72
C ASP A 207 2.83 -11.72 3.99
N SER A 208 3.98 -12.39 3.85
CA SER A 208 4.83 -12.82 4.97
C SER A 208 5.41 -11.67 5.78
N LEU A 209 5.60 -10.49 5.19
CA LEU A 209 6.05 -9.30 5.92
C LEU A 209 4.86 -8.55 6.54
N LEU A 210 3.71 -8.56 5.87
CA LEU A 210 2.52 -7.83 6.26
C LEU A 210 1.71 -8.52 7.37
N ASP A 211 1.62 -9.85 7.41
CA ASP A 211 0.71 -10.57 8.32
C ASP A 211 1.10 -10.48 9.81
N GLY A 212 2.40 -10.28 10.10
CA GLY A 212 2.92 -10.30 11.47
C GLY A 212 2.91 -11.71 12.08
N GLN A 213 3.08 -11.80 13.40
CA GLN A 213 3.01 -13.04 14.16
C GLN A 213 1.98 -12.92 15.28
N ASN A 214 0.96 -13.78 15.26
CA ASN A 214 -0.08 -13.79 16.29
C ASN A 214 0.52 -14.17 17.66
N GLY A 215 0.11 -13.41 18.68
CA GLY A 215 0.36 -13.72 20.07
C GLY A 215 -0.58 -14.81 20.57
N LYS A 216 -0.32 -15.29 21.78
CA LYS A 216 -1.17 -16.29 22.45
C LYS A 216 -1.29 -15.92 23.92
N ARG A 217 -2.49 -16.02 24.47
CA ARG A 217 -2.70 -15.92 25.91
C ARG A 217 -3.52 -17.09 26.41
N VAL A 218 -3.19 -17.58 27.59
CA VAL A 218 -4.02 -18.54 28.30
C VAL A 218 -5.08 -17.79 29.09
N VAL A 219 -6.34 -18.15 28.91
CA VAL A 219 -7.46 -17.61 29.70
C VAL A 219 -8.13 -18.72 30.48
N ARG A 220 -8.46 -18.44 31.74
CA ARG A 220 -9.27 -19.30 32.59
C ARG A 220 -10.72 -18.81 32.58
N PHE A 221 -11.66 -19.68 32.20
CA PHE A 221 -13.09 -19.40 32.25
C PHE A 221 -13.61 -19.61 33.66
N ILE A 222 -14.05 -18.53 34.29
CA ILE A 222 -14.72 -18.52 35.59
C ILE A 222 -16.18 -18.07 35.42
N ARG A 223 -16.99 -18.26 36.47
CA ARG A 223 -18.35 -17.74 36.52
C ARG A 223 -18.28 -16.20 36.44
N GLY A 224 -18.73 -15.62 35.32
CA GLY A 224 -18.65 -14.19 35.04
C GLY A 224 -17.66 -13.77 33.94
N GLY A 225 -16.84 -14.67 33.38
CA GLY A 225 -16.03 -14.37 32.20
C GLY A 225 -14.70 -15.12 32.09
N ALA A 226 -13.88 -14.72 31.12
CA ALA A 226 -12.52 -15.24 30.93
C ALA A 226 -11.51 -14.28 31.56
N VAL A 227 -10.63 -14.82 32.42
CA VAL A 227 -9.55 -14.07 33.08
C VAL A 227 -8.21 -14.58 32.54
N PRO A 228 -7.28 -13.70 32.11
CA PRO A 228 -5.96 -14.14 31.65
C PRO A 228 -5.17 -14.78 32.80
N VAL A 229 -4.45 -15.87 32.51
CA VAL A 229 -3.53 -16.51 33.45
C VAL A 229 -2.18 -15.79 33.37
N GLU A 230 -1.72 -15.25 34.49
CA GLU A 230 -0.43 -14.53 34.56
C GLU A 230 0.74 -15.44 34.16
N GLY A 231 1.71 -14.88 33.43
CA GLY A 231 2.91 -15.59 32.98
C GLY A 231 2.76 -16.44 31.71
N PHE A 232 1.54 -16.66 31.21
CA PHE A 232 1.27 -17.44 30.00
C PHE A 232 0.72 -16.58 28.86
N GLN A 233 1.44 -15.50 28.54
CA GLN A 233 1.10 -14.55 27.48
C GLN A 233 2.32 -14.27 26.60
N VAL A 234 2.14 -14.42 25.29
CA VAL A 234 3.04 -13.98 24.24
C VAL A 234 2.34 -12.86 23.50
N GLU A 235 2.94 -11.67 23.50
CA GLU A 235 2.41 -10.52 22.77
C GLU A 235 2.48 -10.75 21.26
N PRO A 236 1.47 -10.28 20.49
CA PRO A 236 1.55 -10.31 19.05
C PRO A 236 2.64 -9.38 18.52
N GLU A 237 3.30 -9.80 17.44
CA GLU A 237 4.18 -8.94 16.65
C GLU A 237 3.43 -8.45 15.42
N ASN A 238 3.15 -7.14 15.36
CA ASN A 238 2.51 -6.54 14.20
C ASN A 238 3.34 -6.72 12.92
N GLY A 239 2.65 -6.78 11.80
CA GLY A 239 3.25 -6.80 10.48
C GLY A 239 4.09 -5.56 10.19
N LYS A 240 5.05 -5.72 9.28
CA LYS A 240 5.94 -4.65 8.84
C LYS A 240 5.25 -3.76 7.82
N ASP A 241 5.60 -2.48 7.85
CA ASP A 241 5.10 -1.49 6.91
C ASP A 241 5.91 -1.51 5.62
N ILE A 242 5.22 -1.31 4.50
CA ILE A 242 5.82 -1.31 3.16
C ILE A 242 5.67 0.07 2.56
N TYR A 243 6.77 0.68 2.15
CA TYR A 243 6.78 1.95 1.43
C TYR A 243 7.00 1.67 -0.04
N THR A 244 6.02 2.03 -0.86
CA THR A 244 6.06 1.83 -2.30
C THR A 244 6.82 2.96 -3.00
N THR A 245 7.02 2.83 -4.31
CA THR A 245 7.52 3.86 -5.21
C THR A 245 6.39 4.66 -5.85
N ILE A 246 5.13 4.29 -5.57
CA ILE A 246 3.95 4.94 -6.13
C ILE A 246 3.85 6.35 -5.56
N ASP A 247 3.69 7.32 -6.46
CA ASP A 247 3.37 8.70 -6.11
C ASP A 247 1.89 8.91 -6.35
N VAL A 248 1.15 9.26 -5.30
CA VAL A 248 -0.33 9.36 -5.36
C VAL A 248 -0.77 10.34 -6.44
N ASN A 249 -0.04 11.44 -6.64
CA ASN A 249 -0.41 12.45 -7.64
C ASN A 249 -0.14 11.97 -9.07
N ILE A 250 1.01 11.34 -9.30
CA ILE A 250 1.34 10.76 -10.62
C ILE A 250 0.37 9.62 -10.95
N GLN A 251 0.03 8.79 -9.95
CA GLN A 251 -0.94 7.72 -10.09
C GLN A 251 -2.33 8.24 -10.46
N ASP A 252 -2.85 9.23 -9.72
CA ASP A 252 -4.15 9.83 -10.01
C ASP A 252 -4.22 10.42 -11.43
N VAL A 253 -3.20 11.19 -11.82
CA VAL A 253 -3.07 11.71 -13.19
C VAL A 253 -3.09 10.59 -14.24
N THR A 254 -2.34 9.53 -13.99
CA THR A 254 -2.22 8.39 -14.89
C THR A 254 -3.54 7.64 -15.04
N GLU A 255 -4.21 7.38 -13.92
CA GLU A 255 -5.46 6.65 -13.87
C GLU A 255 -6.61 7.47 -14.49
N MET A 256 -6.70 8.77 -14.19
CA MET A 256 -7.72 9.66 -14.75
C MET A 256 -7.55 9.85 -16.27
N ALA A 257 -6.32 10.05 -16.75
CA ALA A 257 -6.05 10.17 -18.18
C ALA A 257 -6.43 8.89 -18.94
N LEU A 258 -6.11 7.72 -18.36
CA LEU A 258 -6.49 6.43 -18.93
C LEU A 258 -8.01 6.22 -18.87
N LEU A 259 -8.65 6.52 -17.73
CA LEU A 259 -10.09 6.35 -17.49
C LEU A 259 -10.92 7.11 -18.51
N LYS A 260 -10.57 8.38 -18.75
CA LYS A 260 -11.22 9.24 -19.75
C LYS A 260 -11.20 8.60 -21.14
N MET A 261 -10.05 8.08 -21.56
CA MET A 261 -9.91 7.48 -22.89
C MET A 261 -10.65 6.14 -22.98
N VAL A 262 -10.49 5.24 -22.00
CA VAL A 262 -11.17 3.93 -22.04
C VAL A 262 -12.70 4.10 -22.05
N GLN A 263 -13.24 5.08 -21.31
CA GLN A 263 -14.66 5.42 -21.33
C GLN A 263 -15.07 6.02 -22.68
N GLN A 264 -14.31 6.96 -23.23
CA GLN A 264 -14.63 7.60 -24.52
C GLN A 264 -14.74 6.57 -25.65
N VAL A 265 -13.81 5.61 -25.71
CA VAL A 265 -13.77 4.61 -26.80
C VAL A 265 -14.39 3.28 -26.42
N GLN A 266 -14.96 3.19 -25.22
CA GLN A 266 -15.65 2.01 -24.73
C GLN A 266 -14.74 0.76 -24.79
N ALA A 267 -13.45 0.94 -24.48
CA ALA A 267 -12.40 -0.08 -24.54
C ALA A 267 -12.70 -1.29 -23.65
N GLN A 268 -12.18 -2.47 -23.99
CA GLN A 268 -12.30 -3.65 -23.12
C GLN A 268 -11.46 -3.48 -21.85
N TYR A 269 -10.23 -3.02 -22.03
CA TYR A 269 -9.33 -2.61 -20.97
C TYR A 269 -8.27 -1.65 -21.50
N GLY A 270 -7.56 -1.01 -20.58
CA GLY A 270 -6.33 -0.29 -20.82
C GLY A 270 -5.39 -0.35 -19.63
N THR A 271 -4.12 -0.06 -19.87
CA THR A 271 -3.09 0.09 -18.86
C THR A 271 -2.19 1.27 -19.20
N ALA A 272 -1.71 1.93 -18.16
CA ALA A 272 -0.71 2.98 -18.26
C ALA A 272 0.30 2.82 -17.13
N ILE A 273 1.59 2.90 -17.45
CA ILE A 273 2.68 2.72 -16.48
C ILE A 273 3.62 3.91 -16.65
N VAL A 274 4.03 4.52 -15.54
CA VAL A 274 5.03 5.59 -15.49
C VAL A 274 6.20 5.13 -14.64
N MET A 275 7.39 5.14 -15.22
CA MET A 275 8.64 4.66 -14.63
C MET A 275 9.65 5.79 -14.59
N GLU A 276 10.32 5.99 -13.47
CA GLU A 276 11.43 6.93 -13.36
C GLU A 276 12.65 6.43 -14.15
N THR A 277 13.22 7.28 -15.00
CA THR A 277 14.20 6.85 -16.00
C THR A 277 15.47 6.29 -15.39
N LYS A 278 16.03 6.97 -14.39
CA LYS A 278 17.35 6.61 -13.84
C LYS A 278 17.35 5.41 -12.91
N THR A 279 16.24 5.19 -12.21
CA THR A 279 16.17 4.23 -11.10
C THR A 279 15.34 3.00 -11.43
N GLY A 280 14.36 3.13 -12.32
CA GLY A 280 13.36 2.10 -12.56
C GLY A 280 12.22 2.05 -11.54
N LYS A 281 12.10 3.06 -10.68
CA LYS A 281 10.94 3.19 -9.78
C LYS A 281 9.65 3.28 -10.60
N ILE A 282 8.67 2.43 -10.32
CA ILE A 282 7.33 2.57 -10.88
C ILE A 282 6.57 3.62 -10.08
N LYS A 283 6.42 4.80 -10.67
CA LYS A 283 5.75 5.96 -10.07
C LYS A 283 4.24 5.87 -10.17
N ALA A 284 3.75 5.24 -11.24
CA ALA A 284 2.34 4.94 -11.43
C ALA A 284 2.14 3.67 -12.27
N ILE A 285 1.08 2.94 -11.99
CA ILE A 285 0.62 1.74 -12.70
C ILE A 285 -0.90 1.64 -12.58
N ALA A 286 -1.59 2.00 -13.66
CA ALA A 286 -3.04 1.96 -13.76
C ALA A 286 -3.48 0.79 -14.66
N ASN A 287 -4.52 0.07 -14.26
CA ASN A 287 -5.05 -1.10 -14.95
C ASN A 287 -6.57 -1.07 -14.99
N LEU A 288 -7.19 -0.43 -15.99
CA LEU A 288 -8.63 -0.24 -16.04
C LEU A 288 -9.29 -1.20 -17.02
N GLY A 289 -10.26 -1.99 -16.58
CA GLY A 289 -11.02 -2.88 -17.47
C GLY A 289 -12.47 -3.05 -17.05
N ARG A 290 -13.32 -3.45 -17.99
CA ARG A 290 -14.75 -3.75 -17.74
C ARG A 290 -15.20 -5.00 -18.48
N THR A 291 -16.16 -5.74 -17.93
CA THR A 291 -16.81 -6.81 -18.69
C THR A 291 -17.95 -6.24 -19.51
N ALA A 292 -18.53 -7.05 -20.39
CA ALA A 292 -19.75 -6.69 -21.11
C ALA A 292 -20.94 -6.39 -20.17
N LYS A 293 -20.91 -6.84 -18.92
CA LYS A 293 -21.98 -6.64 -17.92
C LYS A 293 -21.75 -5.43 -17.01
N ASP A 294 -20.53 -4.88 -16.99
CA ASP A 294 -20.19 -3.80 -16.06
C ASP A 294 -20.45 -2.44 -16.71
N THR A 295 -21.06 -1.54 -15.95
CA THR A 295 -21.27 -0.14 -16.34
C THR A 295 -20.04 0.73 -16.07
N ALA A 296 -19.18 0.33 -15.13
CA ALA A 296 -17.98 1.05 -14.72
C ALA A 296 -16.68 0.27 -15.02
N TYR A 297 -15.58 1.01 -15.17
CA TYR A 297 -14.23 0.44 -15.27
C TYR A 297 -13.66 0.20 -13.87
N TRP A 298 -12.98 -0.92 -13.69
CA TRP A 298 -12.35 -1.29 -12.42
C TRP A 298 -10.99 -1.94 -12.64
N GLU A 299 -10.12 -1.87 -11.62
CA GLU A 299 -8.86 -2.61 -11.62
C GLU A 299 -9.04 -4.07 -11.20
N ARG A 300 -9.31 -4.94 -12.16
CA ARG A 300 -9.61 -6.37 -11.90
C ARG A 300 -8.45 -7.29 -12.19
N ASP A 301 -7.66 -6.96 -13.20
CA ASP A 301 -6.50 -7.72 -13.61
C ASP A 301 -5.32 -6.79 -13.85
N ASN A 302 -4.10 -7.32 -13.74
CA ASN A 302 -2.89 -6.53 -13.92
C ASN A 302 -2.46 -6.55 -15.40
N TYR A 303 -3.16 -5.77 -16.22
CA TYR A 303 -2.92 -5.67 -17.66
C TYR A 303 -1.50 -5.22 -18.02
N ALA A 304 -0.82 -4.48 -17.12
CA ALA A 304 0.60 -4.11 -17.27
C ALA A 304 1.55 -5.31 -17.34
N LEU A 305 1.18 -6.46 -16.75
CA LEU A 305 1.98 -7.69 -16.73
C LEU A 305 1.47 -8.74 -17.73
N ARG A 306 0.28 -8.54 -18.29
CA ARG A 306 -0.31 -9.50 -19.24
C ARG A 306 0.50 -9.51 -20.52
N VAL A 307 0.96 -10.69 -20.92
CA VAL A 307 1.68 -10.89 -22.18
C VAL A 307 0.70 -10.85 -23.34
N THR A 308 0.97 -10.00 -24.31
CA THR A 308 0.17 -9.82 -25.54
C THR A 308 1.10 -9.52 -26.70
N GLU A 309 0.58 -9.59 -27.92
CA GLU A 309 1.37 -9.18 -29.09
C GLU A 309 1.66 -7.67 -29.04
N PRO A 310 2.94 -7.25 -29.00
CA PRO A 310 3.32 -5.85 -28.80
C PRO A 310 3.07 -4.97 -30.03
N GLY A 311 2.86 -5.58 -31.20
CA GLY A 311 2.74 -4.88 -32.48
C GLY A 311 3.96 -4.02 -32.77
N SER A 312 3.73 -2.86 -33.40
CA SER A 312 4.82 -1.99 -33.87
C SER A 312 5.75 -1.41 -32.78
N THR A 313 5.44 -1.59 -31.48
CA THR A 313 6.38 -1.20 -30.42
C THR A 313 7.65 -2.06 -30.42
N ILE A 314 7.58 -3.32 -30.89
CA ILE A 314 8.74 -4.21 -31.00
C ILE A 314 9.73 -3.79 -32.07
N LYS A 315 9.33 -2.96 -33.03
CA LYS A 315 10.20 -2.58 -34.16
C LYS A 315 11.51 -1.96 -33.72
N LEU A 316 11.51 -1.32 -32.55
CA LEU A 316 12.72 -0.84 -31.91
C LEU A 316 13.74 -1.97 -31.69
N VAL A 317 13.30 -3.17 -31.27
CA VAL A 317 14.18 -4.34 -31.10
C VAL A 317 14.85 -4.73 -32.41
N THR A 318 14.07 -4.85 -33.49
CA THR A 318 14.61 -5.19 -34.81
C THR A 318 15.59 -4.14 -35.31
N PHE A 319 15.27 -2.86 -35.09
CA PHE A 319 16.13 -1.74 -35.44
C PHE A 319 17.44 -1.79 -34.65
N LEU A 320 17.38 -1.92 -33.32
CA LEU A 320 18.56 -2.03 -32.46
C LEU A 320 19.41 -3.25 -32.85
N ALA A 321 18.80 -4.42 -33.00
CA ALA A 321 19.51 -5.65 -33.31
C ALA A 321 20.28 -5.59 -34.65
N ALA A 322 19.66 -5.07 -35.71
CA ALA A 322 20.31 -4.99 -37.03
C ALA A 322 21.39 -3.89 -37.11
N LEU A 323 21.24 -2.79 -36.36
CA LEU A 323 22.29 -1.76 -36.24
C LEU A 323 23.46 -2.23 -35.36
N ASP A 324 23.17 -2.87 -34.23
CA ASP A 324 24.19 -3.34 -33.28
C ASP A 324 25.04 -4.46 -33.89
N LYS A 325 24.40 -5.37 -34.65
CA LYS A 325 25.09 -6.36 -35.48
C LYS A 325 25.96 -5.73 -36.58
N GLY A 326 25.67 -4.49 -36.99
CA GLY A 326 26.36 -3.78 -38.07
C GLY A 326 25.88 -4.12 -39.48
N THR A 327 24.76 -4.84 -39.61
CA THR A 327 24.17 -5.22 -40.91
C THR A 327 23.47 -4.05 -41.60
N SER A 328 23.11 -3.03 -40.84
CA SER A 328 22.65 -1.73 -41.34
C SER A 328 23.32 -0.63 -40.53
N LYS A 329 23.38 0.58 -41.09
CA LYS A 329 23.91 1.78 -40.43
C LYS A 329 22.87 2.90 -40.42
N SER A 330 23.06 3.88 -39.54
CA SER A 330 22.27 5.12 -39.52
C SER A 330 22.33 5.79 -40.89
N GLY A 331 21.18 6.23 -41.42
CA GLY A 331 21.09 6.81 -42.76
C GLY A 331 21.03 5.82 -43.94
N ASP A 332 21.19 4.51 -43.72
CA ASP A 332 20.99 3.51 -44.78
C ASP A 332 19.58 3.63 -45.38
N LEU A 333 19.48 3.56 -46.70
CA LEU A 333 18.22 3.70 -47.43
C LEU A 333 17.57 2.33 -47.69
N PHE A 334 16.27 2.26 -47.47
CA PHE A 334 15.43 1.10 -47.74
C PHE A 334 14.26 1.52 -48.63
N ASP A 335 14.08 0.78 -49.73
CA ASP A 335 12.87 0.87 -50.54
C ASP A 335 11.74 0.10 -49.87
N VAL A 336 10.64 0.77 -49.54
CA VAL A 336 9.43 0.18 -48.96
C VAL A 336 8.28 0.06 -49.96
N GLY A 337 8.49 0.51 -51.20
CA GLY A 337 7.52 0.47 -52.29
C GLY A 337 6.35 1.45 -52.13
N GLY A 338 5.77 1.87 -53.26
CA GLY A 338 4.64 2.80 -53.29
C GLY A 338 3.26 2.16 -53.09
N SER A 339 3.15 0.83 -53.19
CA SER A 339 1.88 0.11 -53.05
C SER A 339 1.51 -0.21 -51.60
N GLY A 340 2.42 0.03 -50.64
CA GLY A 340 2.26 -0.40 -49.24
C GLY A 340 2.26 -1.91 -49.05
N ARG A 341 2.64 -2.70 -50.07
CA ARG A 341 2.73 -4.17 -50.01
C ARG A 341 3.92 -4.65 -50.82
N MET A 342 4.74 -5.51 -50.23
CA MET A 342 5.92 -6.03 -50.91
C MET A 342 6.24 -7.47 -50.49
N GLN A 343 6.77 -8.23 -51.44
CA GLN A 343 7.38 -9.53 -51.16
C GLN A 343 8.69 -9.31 -50.41
N VAL A 344 8.80 -9.86 -49.21
CA VAL A 344 10.00 -9.82 -48.37
C VAL A 344 10.35 -11.25 -47.99
N GLY A 345 11.39 -11.79 -48.62
CA GLY A 345 11.72 -13.20 -48.51
C GLY A 345 10.53 -14.06 -48.95
N PRO A 346 10.07 -15.02 -48.14
CA PRO A 346 8.97 -15.89 -48.51
C PRO A 346 7.57 -15.33 -48.14
N ARG A 347 7.44 -14.08 -47.66
CA ARG A 347 6.16 -13.50 -47.20
C ARG A 347 5.82 -12.19 -47.90
N ILE A 348 4.53 -11.98 -48.21
CA ILE A 348 4.00 -10.66 -48.57
C ILE A 348 3.75 -9.89 -47.27
N ILE A 349 4.47 -8.79 -47.07
CA ILE A 349 4.30 -7.88 -45.95
C ILE A 349 3.51 -6.66 -46.42
N THR A 350 2.57 -6.22 -45.58
CA THR A 350 1.69 -5.07 -45.84
C THR A 350 1.91 -4.00 -44.78
N ASP A 351 2.12 -2.77 -45.23
CA ASP A 351 2.15 -1.57 -44.41
C ASP A 351 0.73 -1.07 -44.12
N ALA A 352 0.59 -0.29 -43.04
CA ALA A 352 -0.72 0.23 -42.63
C ALA A 352 -1.29 1.27 -43.61
N HIS A 353 -0.42 1.99 -44.30
CA HIS A 353 -0.76 3.03 -45.28
C HIS A 353 0.22 2.98 -46.44
N VAL A 354 -0.18 3.60 -47.56
CA VAL A 354 0.73 3.88 -48.68
C VAL A 354 1.84 4.81 -48.19
N MET A 355 3.08 4.43 -48.49
CA MET A 355 4.27 5.12 -48.03
C MET A 355 4.72 6.16 -49.06
N ASN A 356 4.96 7.38 -48.58
CA ASN A 356 5.57 8.46 -49.36
C ASN A 356 6.51 9.26 -48.42
N PRO A 357 7.82 9.33 -48.69
CA PRO A 357 8.55 8.77 -49.84
C PRO A 357 8.62 7.24 -49.85
N THR A 358 8.84 6.63 -51.02
CA THR A 358 8.96 5.15 -51.15
C THR A 358 10.33 4.62 -50.71
N VAL A 359 11.33 5.49 -50.64
CA VAL A 359 12.66 5.19 -50.11
C VAL A 359 12.85 6.01 -48.84
N MET A 360 13.23 5.33 -47.77
CA MET A 360 13.37 5.93 -46.44
C MET A 360 14.67 5.49 -45.78
N THR A 361 15.22 6.37 -44.95
CA THR A 361 16.31 6.04 -44.02
C THR A 361 15.83 5.05 -42.95
N VAL A 362 16.76 4.29 -42.35
CA VAL A 362 16.43 3.37 -41.24
C VAL A 362 15.67 4.05 -40.09
N GLU A 363 15.97 5.30 -39.76
CA GLU A 363 15.25 6.07 -38.75
C GLU A 363 13.82 6.42 -39.17
N GLN A 364 13.64 6.77 -40.45
CA GLN A 364 12.32 7.03 -41.02
C GLN A 364 11.45 5.76 -41.06
N LEU A 365 12.04 4.56 -41.20
CA LEU A 365 11.28 3.31 -41.10
C LEU A 365 10.61 3.14 -39.73
N ILE A 366 11.28 3.56 -38.66
CA ILE A 366 10.71 3.61 -37.32
C ILE A 366 9.67 4.73 -37.21
N ALA A 367 9.99 5.94 -37.69
CA ALA A 367 9.11 7.11 -37.61
C ALA A 367 7.75 6.90 -38.32
N HIS A 368 7.77 6.36 -39.54
CA HIS A 368 6.57 6.03 -40.31
C HIS A 368 6.03 4.63 -40.02
N SER A 369 6.73 3.85 -39.19
CA SER A 369 6.32 2.51 -38.77
C SER A 369 6.08 1.55 -39.95
N SER A 370 6.99 1.49 -40.93
CA SER A 370 6.90 0.54 -42.05
C SER A 370 7.12 -0.90 -41.57
N ASN A 371 6.21 -1.82 -41.87
CA ASN A 371 6.39 -3.25 -41.67
C ASN A 371 7.34 -3.82 -42.74
N VAL A 372 7.20 -3.38 -43.99
CA VAL A 372 8.02 -3.82 -45.12
C VAL A 372 9.49 -3.51 -44.86
N GLY A 373 9.80 -2.27 -44.49
CA GLY A 373 11.18 -1.84 -44.22
C GLY A 373 11.84 -2.62 -43.09
N LEU A 374 11.13 -2.79 -41.96
CA LEU A 374 11.65 -3.55 -40.82
C LEU A 374 11.76 -5.05 -41.13
N GLY A 375 10.84 -5.61 -41.92
CA GLY A 375 10.94 -6.98 -42.42
C GLY A 375 12.17 -7.18 -43.31
N LYS A 376 12.45 -6.24 -44.22
CA LYS A 376 13.66 -6.27 -45.06
C LYS A 376 14.93 -6.13 -44.22
N MET A 377 14.92 -5.26 -43.21
CA MET A 377 16.04 -5.09 -42.28
C MET A 377 16.31 -6.37 -41.48
N ALA A 378 15.25 -7.02 -40.98
CA ALA A 378 15.36 -8.31 -40.31
C ALA A 378 15.87 -9.42 -41.24
N LEU A 379 15.38 -9.46 -42.49
CA LEU A 379 15.83 -10.44 -43.49
C LEU A 379 17.32 -10.24 -43.83
N LYS A 380 17.74 -9.00 -44.07
CA LYS A 380 19.13 -8.63 -44.35
C LYS A 380 20.04 -9.03 -43.18
N GLY A 381 19.60 -8.76 -41.94
CA GLY A 381 20.40 -9.00 -40.75
C GLY A 381 20.45 -10.45 -40.30
N PHE A 382 19.33 -11.17 -40.35
CA PHE A 382 19.13 -12.44 -39.65
C PHE A 382 18.55 -13.55 -40.52
N GLY A 383 18.31 -13.31 -41.81
CA GLY A 383 17.68 -14.29 -42.71
C GLY A 383 18.45 -15.61 -42.82
N SER A 384 19.78 -15.54 -42.84
CA SER A 384 20.66 -16.72 -42.92
C SER A 384 20.67 -17.56 -41.64
N GLN A 385 20.51 -16.92 -40.48
CA GLN A 385 20.53 -17.56 -39.15
C GLN A 385 19.52 -16.86 -38.22
N PRO A 386 18.23 -17.21 -38.30
CA PRO A 386 17.18 -16.54 -37.52
C PRO A 386 17.34 -16.70 -36.00
N THR A 387 18.09 -17.71 -35.54
CA THR A 387 18.36 -17.95 -34.11
C THR A 387 19.16 -16.82 -33.46
N GLU A 388 20.03 -16.12 -34.21
CA GLU A 388 20.77 -14.96 -33.67
C GLU A 388 19.83 -13.83 -33.22
N PHE A 389 18.66 -13.68 -33.85
CA PHE A 389 17.66 -12.69 -33.42
C PHE A 389 17.14 -12.99 -32.01
N LYS A 390 17.12 -14.27 -31.61
CA LYS A 390 16.73 -14.71 -30.27
C LYS A 390 17.72 -14.20 -29.21
N GLU A 391 19.01 -14.16 -29.52
CA GLU A 391 20.06 -13.67 -28.60
C GLU A 391 19.83 -12.20 -28.26
N TYR A 392 19.37 -11.39 -29.22
CA TYR A 392 18.96 -10.00 -28.94
C TYR A 392 17.69 -9.94 -28.08
N LEU A 393 16.70 -10.81 -28.28
CA LEU A 393 15.53 -10.88 -27.39
C LEU A 393 15.91 -11.28 -25.96
N GLU A 394 16.91 -12.14 -25.82
CA GLU A 394 17.54 -12.52 -24.56
C GLU A 394 18.26 -11.34 -23.91
N LYS A 395 19.14 -10.64 -24.65
CA LYS A 395 19.84 -9.42 -24.22
C LYS A 395 18.88 -8.33 -23.74
N TYR A 396 17.73 -8.19 -24.39
CA TYR A 396 16.71 -7.20 -24.02
C TYR A 396 15.70 -7.71 -22.97
N HIS A 397 15.93 -8.88 -22.37
CA HIS A 397 15.05 -9.48 -21.35
C HIS A 397 13.59 -9.66 -21.80
N LEU A 398 13.36 -9.87 -23.09
CA LEU A 398 12.03 -10.08 -23.67
C LEU A 398 11.61 -11.55 -23.66
N ASN A 399 12.54 -12.47 -23.41
CA ASN A 399 12.29 -13.91 -23.28
C ASN A 399 12.17 -14.40 -21.82
N THR A 400 12.38 -13.53 -20.83
CA THR A 400 12.28 -13.83 -19.40
C THR A 400 11.14 -13.03 -18.77
N LYS A 401 10.59 -13.50 -17.65
CA LYS A 401 9.54 -12.76 -16.93
C LYS A 401 10.06 -11.42 -16.42
N SER A 402 9.16 -10.42 -16.34
CA SER A 402 9.50 -9.12 -15.74
C SER A 402 10.01 -9.30 -14.31
N THR A 403 11.04 -8.53 -13.95
CA THR A 403 11.70 -8.55 -12.63
C THR A 403 10.99 -7.74 -11.56
N ILE A 404 9.80 -7.21 -11.88
CA ILE A 404 8.97 -6.48 -10.93
C ILE A 404 8.65 -7.34 -9.70
N ASP A 405 8.57 -6.68 -8.57
CA ASP A 405 8.29 -7.16 -7.23
C ASP A 405 6.81 -7.49 -7.00
N LEU A 406 6.23 -8.21 -7.95
CA LEU A 406 4.89 -8.79 -7.86
C LEU A 406 4.96 -10.31 -8.04
N ALA A 407 4.09 -11.02 -7.32
CA ALA A 407 3.87 -12.45 -7.52
C ALA A 407 3.10 -12.71 -8.83
N SER A 408 3.18 -13.95 -9.32
CA SER A 408 2.39 -14.44 -10.46
C SER A 408 2.63 -13.68 -11.78
N VAL A 409 3.86 -13.22 -12.04
CA VAL A 409 4.24 -12.60 -13.31
C VAL A 409 4.23 -13.64 -14.45
N PRO A 410 3.45 -13.44 -15.53
CA PRO A 410 3.41 -14.36 -16.66
C PRO A 410 4.74 -14.43 -17.42
N ASN A 411 5.04 -15.60 -18.00
CA ASN A 411 6.18 -15.76 -18.90
C ASN A 411 5.84 -15.21 -20.31
N PRO A 412 6.79 -14.54 -20.99
CA PRO A 412 6.64 -14.19 -22.40
C PRO A 412 6.57 -15.46 -23.25
N ARG A 413 5.95 -15.34 -24.44
CA ARG A 413 5.85 -16.44 -25.42
C ARG A 413 6.53 -16.02 -26.70
N ILE A 414 7.45 -16.85 -27.20
CA ILE A 414 8.21 -16.56 -28.42
C ILE A 414 8.09 -17.77 -29.34
N ALA A 415 7.70 -17.54 -30.59
CA ALA A 415 7.67 -18.61 -31.58
C ALA A 415 9.08 -19.13 -31.88
N PRO A 416 9.26 -20.44 -32.17
CA PRO A 416 10.56 -21.00 -32.49
C PRO A 416 11.21 -20.31 -33.71
N LEU A 417 12.50 -19.98 -33.58
CA LEU A 417 13.32 -19.38 -34.64
C LEU A 417 14.27 -20.38 -35.31
N ALA A 418 14.21 -21.67 -34.93
CA ALA A 418 14.99 -22.72 -35.55
C ALA A 418 14.56 -22.95 -37.02
N LYS A 419 15.52 -23.30 -37.89
CA LYS A 419 15.32 -23.38 -39.34
C LYS A 419 14.28 -24.45 -39.75
N ASP A 420 14.29 -25.58 -39.08
CA ASP A 420 13.37 -26.72 -39.22
C ASP A 420 11.92 -26.40 -38.81
N HIS A 421 11.70 -25.34 -38.03
CA HIS A 421 10.38 -24.95 -37.53
C HIS A 421 9.76 -23.76 -38.27
N GLY A 422 10.21 -23.45 -39.49
CA GLY A 422 9.75 -22.26 -40.22
C GLY A 422 10.26 -20.95 -39.60
N GLY A 423 11.42 -20.97 -38.93
CA GLY A 423 11.98 -19.85 -38.19
C GLY A 423 12.14 -18.55 -39.00
N LEU A 424 12.38 -18.64 -40.32
CA LEU A 424 12.43 -17.47 -41.20
C LEU A 424 11.08 -16.73 -41.30
N MET A 425 9.97 -17.48 -41.35
CA MET A 425 8.63 -16.88 -41.36
C MET A 425 8.33 -16.20 -40.04
N ASN A 426 8.68 -16.86 -38.93
CA ASN A 426 8.49 -16.33 -37.59
C ASN A 426 9.32 -15.06 -37.39
N LEU A 427 10.61 -15.06 -37.79
CA LEU A 427 11.48 -13.89 -37.77
C LEU A 427 10.84 -12.69 -38.48
N LEU A 428 10.35 -12.89 -39.71
CA LEU A 428 9.73 -11.82 -40.48
C LEU A 428 8.50 -11.25 -39.76
N THR A 429 7.62 -12.09 -39.20
CA THR A 429 6.47 -11.60 -38.42
C THR A 429 6.85 -10.94 -37.10
N MET A 430 7.87 -11.48 -36.44
CA MET A 430 8.39 -10.95 -35.18
C MET A 430 8.99 -9.57 -35.38
N SER A 431 9.58 -9.29 -36.55
CA SER A 431 10.19 -7.99 -36.85
C SER A 431 9.24 -6.79 -36.75
N PHE A 432 7.93 -7.04 -36.83
CA PHE A 432 6.91 -6.00 -36.70
C PHE A 432 5.82 -6.32 -35.65
N GLY A 433 6.04 -7.33 -34.80
CA GLY A 433 5.29 -7.48 -33.54
C GLY A 433 4.27 -8.60 -33.45
N TYR A 434 4.39 -9.63 -34.31
CA TYR A 434 3.56 -10.84 -34.27
C TYR A 434 4.41 -12.08 -34.08
N ALA A 435 3.81 -13.20 -33.65
CA ALA A 435 4.53 -14.44 -33.29
C ALA A 435 5.46 -14.29 -32.06
N LEU A 436 5.24 -13.24 -31.26
CA LEU A 436 5.73 -13.12 -29.89
C LEU A 436 4.72 -12.40 -29.01
N GLN A 437 4.71 -12.73 -27.72
CA GLN A 437 3.87 -12.09 -26.72
C GLN A 437 4.74 -11.66 -25.54
N VAL A 438 4.74 -10.36 -25.26
CA VAL A 438 5.50 -9.72 -24.19
C VAL A 438 4.59 -8.79 -23.40
N SER A 439 4.97 -8.50 -22.15
CA SER A 439 4.18 -7.60 -21.30
C SER A 439 4.47 -6.13 -21.62
N PRO A 440 3.49 -5.21 -21.40
CA PRO A 440 3.73 -3.78 -21.45
C PRO A 440 4.88 -3.33 -20.55
N MET A 441 5.03 -3.94 -19.38
CA MET A 441 6.14 -3.67 -18.45
C MET A 441 7.51 -3.96 -19.08
N GLN A 442 7.68 -5.09 -19.78
CA GLN A 442 8.94 -5.40 -20.46
C GLN A 442 9.25 -4.42 -21.59
N MET A 443 8.23 -4.02 -22.37
CA MET A 443 8.40 -3.02 -23.42
C MET A 443 8.79 -1.66 -22.83
N LEU A 444 8.20 -1.26 -21.70
CA LEU A 444 8.60 -0.04 -21.00
C LEU A 444 10.05 -0.11 -20.55
N THR A 445 10.50 -1.22 -19.96
CA THR A 445 11.89 -1.40 -19.51
C THR A 445 12.89 -1.24 -20.65
N LEU A 446 12.60 -1.75 -21.86
CA LEU A 446 13.46 -1.55 -23.02
C LEU A 446 13.53 -0.08 -23.46
N TYR A 447 12.38 0.60 -23.55
CA TYR A 447 12.36 2.02 -23.95
C TYR A 447 12.98 2.92 -22.88
N ASN A 448 12.87 2.51 -21.62
CA ASN A 448 13.53 3.14 -20.49
C ASN A 448 15.06 3.04 -20.60
N ALA A 449 15.60 1.90 -21.04
CA ALA A 449 17.03 1.76 -21.29
C ALA A 449 17.55 2.76 -22.34
N ILE A 450 16.79 3.01 -23.42
CA ILE A 450 17.13 4.05 -24.41
C ILE A 450 17.12 5.44 -23.78
N ALA A 451 16.12 5.73 -22.95
CA ALA A 451 16.01 6.98 -22.22
C ALA A 451 17.14 7.16 -21.19
N ASN A 452 17.62 6.05 -20.61
CA ASN A 452 18.67 5.98 -19.60
C ASN A 452 20.05 5.72 -20.20
N ASN A 453 20.30 6.24 -21.40
CA ASN A 453 21.60 6.21 -22.09
C ASN A 453 22.20 4.80 -22.27
N GLY A 454 21.36 3.79 -22.51
CA GLY A 454 21.79 2.42 -22.78
C GLY A 454 21.80 1.52 -21.53
N VAL A 455 21.63 2.07 -20.33
CA VAL A 455 21.59 1.31 -19.08
C VAL A 455 20.16 0.83 -18.80
N MET A 456 19.94 -0.47 -18.85
CA MET A 456 18.64 -1.08 -18.53
C MET A 456 18.52 -1.32 -17.03
N VAL A 457 17.53 -0.70 -16.40
CA VAL A 457 17.25 -0.85 -14.97
C VAL A 457 15.99 -1.69 -14.73
N SER A 458 16.00 -2.47 -13.66
CA SER A 458 14.88 -3.30 -13.24
C SER A 458 13.74 -2.43 -12.73
N PRO A 459 12.49 -2.62 -13.21
CA PRO A 459 11.33 -1.99 -12.60
C PRO A 459 11.09 -2.53 -11.18
N TYR A 460 10.72 -1.66 -10.24
CA TYR A 460 10.31 -2.05 -8.89
C TYR A 460 9.26 -1.09 -8.29
N LEU A 461 8.44 -1.61 -7.38
CA LEU A 461 7.30 -0.97 -6.72
C LEU A 461 7.53 -0.70 -5.24
N VAL A 462 8.49 -1.37 -4.58
CA VAL A 462 8.77 -1.23 -3.14
C VAL A 462 10.10 -0.54 -2.93
N ASN A 463 10.07 0.60 -2.24
CA ASN A 463 11.25 1.37 -1.88
C ASN A 463 11.88 0.89 -0.57
N SER A 464 11.08 0.64 0.47
CA SER A 464 11.58 0.16 1.76
C SER A 464 10.55 -0.62 2.57
N VAL A 465 11.04 -1.42 3.51
CA VAL A 465 10.25 -2.11 4.53
C VAL A 465 10.68 -1.58 5.89
N LYS A 466 9.72 -1.16 6.72
CA LYS A 466 9.97 -0.63 8.07
C LYS A 466 9.22 -1.47 9.12
N ASN A 467 9.78 -1.54 10.31
CA ASN A 467 9.13 -2.14 11.47
C ASN A 467 9.06 -1.09 12.58
N LYS A 468 7.85 -0.69 12.98
CA LYS A 468 7.63 0.36 13.99
C LYS A 468 8.43 1.65 13.71
N GLY A 469 8.46 2.05 12.43
CA GLY A 469 9.22 3.23 11.97
C GLY A 469 10.72 3.01 11.74
N VAL A 470 11.30 1.90 12.21
CA VAL A 470 12.72 1.56 11.98
C VAL A 470 12.89 0.88 10.63
N LEU A 471 13.85 1.35 9.82
CA LEU A 471 14.18 0.75 8.53
C LEU A 471 14.71 -0.67 8.71
N VAL A 472 14.03 -1.65 8.08
CA VAL A 472 14.44 -3.06 8.08
C VAL A 472 15.14 -3.42 6.78
N LYS A 473 14.61 -2.94 5.65
CA LYS A 473 15.16 -3.23 4.32
C LYS A 473 14.96 -2.03 3.41
N GLN A 474 16.03 -1.58 2.77
CA GLN A 474 16.01 -0.61 1.69
C GLN A 474 16.18 -1.33 0.36
N MET A 475 15.36 -1.00 -0.63
CA MET A 475 15.55 -1.45 -1.99
C MET A 475 16.34 -0.39 -2.77
N HIS A 476 17.24 -0.84 -3.63
CA HIS A 476 18.06 0.00 -4.48
C HIS A 476 17.83 -0.34 -5.96
N PRO A 477 18.02 0.61 -6.88
CA PRO A 477 17.98 0.34 -8.31
C PRO A 477 18.89 -0.83 -8.69
N ARG A 478 18.36 -1.80 -9.41
CA ARG A 478 19.12 -2.94 -9.92
C ARG A 478 19.34 -2.75 -11.42
N ILE A 479 20.60 -2.74 -11.85
CA ILE A 479 20.97 -2.75 -13.26
C ILE A 479 20.76 -4.18 -13.79
N LEU A 480 20.05 -4.31 -14.90
CA LEU A 480 19.86 -5.57 -15.64
C LEU A 480 20.93 -5.73 -16.71
N GLU A 481 21.20 -4.65 -17.45
CA GLU A 481 22.21 -4.58 -18.50
C GLU A 481 22.84 -3.19 -18.47
N GLU A 482 24.17 -3.12 -18.47
CA GLU A 482 24.90 -1.84 -18.45
C GLU A 482 24.89 -1.18 -19.83
N GLU A 483 24.94 -1.99 -20.89
CA GLU A 483 24.98 -1.51 -22.26
C GLU A 483 24.12 -2.38 -23.19
N ILE A 484 22.89 -1.94 -23.47
CA ILE A 484 21.99 -2.69 -24.34
C ILE A 484 22.45 -2.69 -25.81
N CYS A 485 23.21 -1.70 -26.25
CA CYS A 485 23.71 -1.57 -27.63
C CYS A 485 24.83 -0.52 -27.70
N LYS A 486 25.61 -0.57 -28.79
CA LYS A 486 26.69 0.39 -29.08
C LYS A 486 26.18 1.84 -29.03
N PRO A 487 27.04 2.82 -28.65
CA PRO A 487 26.65 4.24 -28.58
C PRO A 487 26.07 4.80 -29.89
N ALA A 488 26.62 4.42 -31.04
CA ALA A 488 26.10 4.85 -32.34
C ALA A 488 24.67 4.33 -32.61
N THR A 489 24.37 3.10 -32.18
CA THR A 489 23.04 2.49 -32.29
C THR A 489 22.04 3.20 -31.36
N LEU A 490 22.47 3.53 -30.14
CA LEU A 490 21.67 4.25 -29.17
C LEU A 490 21.26 5.63 -29.69
N GLU A 491 22.20 6.40 -30.25
CA GLU A 491 21.92 7.72 -30.80
C GLU A 491 20.99 7.65 -32.03
N ALA A 492 21.17 6.65 -32.90
CA ALA A 492 20.24 6.39 -34.00
C ALA A 492 18.83 6.05 -33.49
N ALA A 493 18.72 5.29 -32.39
CA ALA A 493 17.44 4.95 -31.77
C ALA A 493 16.75 6.18 -31.16
N LYS A 494 17.47 7.03 -30.43
CA LYS A 494 16.93 8.31 -29.91
C LYS A 494 16.43 9.20 -31.05
N LYS A 495 17.22 9.35 -32.11
CA LYS A 495 16.85 10.10 -33.31
C LYS A 495 15.58 9.54 -33.96
N ALA A 496 15.47 8.23 -34.13
CA ALA A 496 14.31 7.57 -34.70
C ALA A 496 13.03 7.76 -33.87
N LEU A 497 13.14 7.67 -32.53
CA LEU A 497 12.03 7.89 -31.62
C LEU A 497 11.59 9.37 -31.58
N LYS A 498 12.53 10.32 -31.70
CA LYS A 498 12.23 11.75 -31.86
C LYS A 498 11.51 12.02 -33.19
N LEU A 499 11.99 11.44 -34.29
CA LEU A 499 11.38 11.58 -35.63
C LEU A 499 9.95 11.06 -35.68
N THR A 500 9.62 10.03 -34.89
CA THR A 500 8.24 9.53 -34.77
C THR A 500 7.28 10.63 -34.29
N ILE A 501 7.77 11.56 -33.46
CA ILE A 501 6.99 12.64 -32.85
C ILE A 501 7.03 13.90 -33.72
N THR A 502 8.09 14.19 -34.45
CA THR A 502 8.19 15.40 -35.28
C THR A 502 7.60 15.23 -36.69
N GLU A 503 7.78 14.06 -37.29
CA GLU A 503 7.44 13.78 -38.70
C GLU A 503 6.56 12.54 -38.88
N GLY A 504 6.60 11.62 -37.92
CA GLY A 504 5.96 10.32 -38.01
C GLY A 504 4.55 10.24 -37.43
N SER A 505 4.20 9.03 -36.96
CA SER A 505 2.85 8.69 -36.50
C SER A 505 2.37 9.42 -35.24
N GLY A 506 3.27 10.08 -34.49
CA GLY A 506 2.95 10.88 -33.31
C GLY A 506 2.69 12.37 -33.60
N LYS A 507 3.09 12.88 -34.77
CA LYS A 507 3.14 14.32 -35.10
C LYS A 507 1.90 15.12 -34.73
N LYS A 508 0.72 14.60 -35.09
CA LYS A 508 -0.54 15.32 -34.88
C LYS A 508 -0.86 15.52 -33.39
N VAL A 509 -0.51 14.57 -32.54
CA VAL A 509 -0.86 14.63 -31.10
C VAL A 509 0.09 15.54 -30.34
N PHE A 510 1.36 15.60 -30.73
CA PHE A 510 2.42 16.25 -29.94
C PHE A 510 2.87 17.63 -30.47
N LYS A 511 2.27 18.15 -31.55
CA LYS A 511 2.67 19.39 -32.22
C LYS A 511 2.84 20.61 -31.29
N ASP A 512 1.95 20.76 -30.31
CA ASP A 512 1.87 21.94 -29.42
C ASP A 512 2.26 21.61 -27.97
N MET A 513 3.15 20.64 -27.78
CA MET A 513 3.62 20.27 -26.45
C MET A 513 4.71 21.25 -25.98
N PRO A 514 4.68 21.70 -24.70
CA PRO A 514 5.66 22.67 -24.18
C PRO A 514 7.09 22.12 -24.05
N PHE A 515 7.27 20.81 -24.20
CA PHE A 515 8.57 20.12 -24.21
C PHE A 515 8.54 18.99 -25.23
N MET A 516 9.72 18.58 -25.70
CA MET A 516 9.85 17.49 -26.65
C MET A 516 9.72 16.13 -25.96
N VAL A 517 9.10 15.18 -26.65
CA VAL A 517 8.98 13.79 -26.24
C VAL A 517 9.53 12.88 -27.33
N ALA A 518 9.94 11.69 -26.94
CA ALA A 518 10.37 10.65 -27.87
C ALA A 518 9.57 9.38 -27.58
N GLY A 519 9.17 8.66 -28.64
CA GLY A 519 8.39 7.45 -28.43
C GLY A 519 7.95 6.78 -29.73
N LYS A 520 7.14 5.73 -29.57
CA LYS A 520 6.66 4.89 -30.65
C LYS A 520 5.21 4.53 -30.46
N THR A 521 4.41 4.71 -31.52
CA THR A 521 3.04 4.17 -31.59
C THR A 521 3.07 2.69 -31.97
N GLY A 522 2.20 1.90 -31.34
CA GLY A 522 1.89 0.52 -31.68
C GLY A 522 0.42 0.35 -32.07
N THR A 523 0.18 -0.47 -33.09
CA THR A 523 -1.13 -1.01 -33.41
C THR A 523 -0.95 -2.50 -33.71
N ALA A 524 -1.63 -3.36 -32.97
CA ALA A 524 -1.66 -4.80 -33.20
C ALA A 524 -3.10 -5.25 -33.44
N ARG A 525 -3.30 -6.16 -34.40
CA ARG A 525 -4.52 -6.97 -34.44
C ARG A 525 -4.38 -8.03 -33.38
N ILE A 526 -5.45 -8.34 -32.65
CA ILE A 526 -5.38 -9.33 -31.58
C ILE A 526 -5.97 -10.66 -32.03
N ALA A 527 -5.21 -11.73 -31.81
CA ALA A 527 -5.70 -13.09 -31.77
C ALA A 527 -5.40 -13.71 -30.40
N ASP A 528 -6.43 -14.18 -29.72
CA ASP A 528 -6.38 -14.84 -28.41
C ASP A 528 -7.30 -16.07 -28.42
N GLU A 529 -7.35 -16.84 -27.33
CA GLU A 529 -8.32 -17.94 -27.17
C GLU A 529 -9.76 -17.45 -27.42
N GLY A 530 -10.41 -18.05 -28.43
CA GLY A 530 -11.76 -17.67 -28.87
C GLY A 530 -11.85 -16.38 -29.69
N ILE A 531 -10.74 -15.68 -29.93
CA ILE A 531 -10.69 -14.43 -30.72
C ILE A 531 -9.69 -14.61 -31.86
N SER A 532 -10.19 -14.72 -33.08
CA SER A 532 -9.35 -14.62 -34.29
C SER A 532 -9.12 -13.16 -34.70
N TYR A 533 -8.09 -12.91 -35.52
CA TYR A 533 -7.82 -11.60 -36.12
C TYR A 533 -9.00 -11.02 -36.92
N GLY A 534 -9.95 -11.86 -37.35
CA GLY A 534 -11.13 -11.46 -38.11
C GLY A 534 -12.18 -10.69 -37.31
N HIS A 535 -12.14 -10.74 -35.97
CA HIS A 535 -13.14 -10.08 -35.12
C HIS A 535 -12.96 -8.54 -35.03
N GLY A 536 -11.92 -7.98 -35.66
CA GLY A 536 -11.70 -6.53 -35.67
C GLY A 536 -11.42 -5.95 -34.29
N ILE A 537 -10.71 -6.69 -33.43
CA ILE A 537 -10.22 -6.23 -32.13
C ILE A 537 -8.76 -5.82 -32.30
N TYR A 538 -8.45 -4.64 -31.80
CA TYR A 538 -7.12 -4.04 -31.91
C TYR A 538 -6.56 -3.66 -30.55
N GLN A 539 -5.25 -3.66 -30.46
CA GLN A 539 -4.49 -3.12 -29.36
C GLN A 539 -3.71 -1.91 -29.82
N ALA A 540 -4.06 -0.77 -29.24
CA ALA A 540 -3.46 0.53 -29.52
C ALA A 540 -2.50 0.86 -28.38
N SER A 541 -1.24 1.11 -28.69
CA SER A 541 -0.22 1.42 -27.69
C SER A 541 0.64 2.62 -28.07
N PHE A 542 1.23 3.24 -27.06
CA PHE A 542 2.25 4.26 -27.21
C PHE A 542 3.24 4.08 -26.08
N VAL A 543 4.53 4.00 -26.39
CA VAL A 543 5.61 3.89 -25.42
C VAL A 543 6.66 4.94 -25.72
N GLY A 544 7.17 5.61 -24.69
CA GLY A 544 8.11 6.71 -24.87
C GLY A 544 8.66 7.24 -23.56
N TYR A 545 9.38 8.35 -23.65
CA TYR A 545 9.99 9.03 -22.51
C TYR A 545 9.98 10.54 -22.69
N PHE A 546 10.09 11.26 -21.57
CA PHE A 546 10.01 12.70 -21.52
C PHE A 546 10.76 13.32 -20.33
N PRO A 547 11.26 14.56 -20.48
CA PRO A 547 11.55 15.23 -21.76
C PRO A 547 12.58 14.47 -22.60
N GLU A 548 12.66 14.71 -23.90
CA GLU A 548 13.58 13.99 -24.80
C GLU A 548 15.06 14.25 -24.48
N GLU A 549 15.46 15.48 -24.20
CA GLU A 549 16.87 15.85 -23.98
C GLU A 549 17.44 15.34 -22.65
N ASN A 550 16.62 15.33 -21.60
CA ASN A 550 17.00 14.83 -20.27
C ASN A 550 15.85 14.03 -19.67
N PRO A 551 15.68 12.77 -20.09
CA PRO A 551 14.53 11.96 -19.70
C PRO A 551 14.45 11.76 -18.20
N GLN A 552 13.32 12.15 -17.61
CA GLN A 552 13.03 11.93 -16.19
C GLN A 552 12.10 10.74 -16.00
N TYR A 553 11.16 10.57 -16.92
CA TYR A 553 10.18 9.51 -16.88
C TYR A 553 10.03 8.83 -18.24
N SER A 554 9.80 7.52 -18.19
CA SER A 554 9.35 6.71 -19.30
C SER A 554 7.91 6.27 -19.05
N CYS A 555 7.09 6.20 -20.08
CA CYS A 555 5.70 5.79 -19.95
C CYS A 555 5.26 4.90 -21.11
N ILE A 556 4.46 3.89 -20.80
CA ILE A 556 3.73 3.10 -21.79
C ILE A 556 2.24 3.20 -21.50
N VAL A 557 1.46 3.36 -22.56
CA VAL A 557 0.01 3.29 -22.55
C VAL A 557 -0.42 2.23 -23.55
N LEU A 558 -1.38 1.40 -23.16
CA LEU A 558 -1.97 0.37 -24.00
C LEU A 558 -3.47 0.31 -23.77
N LEU A 559 -4.24 0.24 -24.85
CA LEU A 559 -5.69 0.09 -24.83
C LEU A 559 -6.09 -1.03 -25.79
N ARG A 560 -7.02 -1.88 -25.34
CA ARG A 560 -7.66 -2.88 -26.20
C ARG A 560 -9.07 -2.42 -26.57
N THR A 561 -9.32 -2.30 -27.86
CA THR A 561 -10.63 -1.85 -28.37
C THR A 561 -11.68 -2.94 -28.23
N ARG A 562 -12.96 -2.55 -28.34
CA ARG A 562 -14.03 -3.51 -28.61
C ARG A 562 -14.00 -3.96 -30.08
N ALA A 563 -14.69 -5.06 -30.38
CA ALA A 563 -14.88 -5.54 -31.74
C ALA A 563 -15.57 -4.47 -32.60
N GLY A 564 -15.09 -4.27 -33.83
CA GLY A 564 -15.68 -3.31 -34.79
C GLY A 564 -15.48 -1.84 -34.43
N SER A 565 -14.52 -1.50 -33.56
CA SER A 565 -14.20 -0.09 -33.24
C SER A 565 -13.68 0.65 -34.48
N GLY A 566 -14.28 1.80 -34.82
CA GLY A 566 -13.82 2.65 -35.92
C GLY A 566 -12.50 3.40 -35.61
N LEU A 567 -12.16 3.57 -34.34
CA LEU A 567 -10.89 4.12 -33.88
C LEU A 567 -10.07 3.00 -33.23
N TYR A 568 -8.86 2.77 -33.74
CA TYR A 568 -7.98 1.68 -33.29
C TYR A 568 -6.48 1.98 -33.38
N TYR A 569 -6.07 3.12 -33.92
CA TYR A 569 -4.66 3.44 -34.06
C TYR A 569 -4.04 3.92 -32.74
N GLY A 570 -2.83 3.43 -32.42
CA GLY A 570 -2.05 3.86 -31.25
C GLY A 570 -1.87 5.37 -31.15
N GLY A 571 -1.64 6.03 -32.30
CA GLY A 571 -1.53 7.50 -32.38
C GLY A 571 -2.83 8.26 -32.09
N GLN A 572 -3.99 7.62 -32.17
CA GLN A 572 -5.29 8.25 -31.88
C GLN A 572 -5.80 7.94 -30.48
N LEU A 573 -5.42 6.79 -29.91
CA LEU A 573 -5.93 6.31 -28.62
C LEU A 573 -4.91 6.43 -27.50
N ALA A 574 -3.74 5.81 -27.65
CA ALA A 574 -2.74 5.76 -26.59
C ALA A 574 -1.88 7.02 -26.51
N ALA A 575 -1.55 7.65 -27.64
CA ALA A 575 -0.74 8.86 -27.67
C ALA A 575 -1.40 10.06 -26.94
N PRO A 576 -2.71 10.34 -27.06
CA PRO A 576 -3.34 11.41 -26.28
C PRO A 576 -3.29 11.19 -24.77
N VAL A 577 -3.46 9.94 -24.32
CA VAL A 577 -3.31 9.57 -22.89
C VAL A 577 -1.88 9.83 -22.43
N PHE A 578 -0.89 9.39 -23.20
CA PHE A 578 0.52 9.68 -22.90
C PHE A 578 0.77 11.20 -22.85
N ARG A 579 0.23 11.98 -23.80
CA ARG A 579 0.37 13.45 -23.81
C ARG A 579 -0.17 14.07 -22.52
N GLU A 580 -1.35 13.65 -22.08
CA GLU A 580 -1.96 14.17 -20.85
C GLU A 580 -1.11 13.82 -19.62
N ILE A 581 -0.66 12.57 -19.51
CA ILE A 581 0.23 12.11 -18.44
C ILE A 581 1.53 12.90 -18.45
N ALA A 582 2.21 12.95 -19.59
CA ALA A 582 3.50 13.63 -19.71
C ALA A 582 3.39 15.11 -19.32
N THR A 583 2.36 15.80 -19.79
CA THR A 583 2.16 17.23 -19.51
C THR A 583 1.97 17.49 -18.01
N LYS A 584 1.09 16.73 -17.35
CA LYS A 584 0.78 16.90 -15.92
C LYS A 584 1.91 16.42 -15.01
N VAL A 585 2.58 15.32 -15.36
CA VAL A 585 3.73 14.82 -14.58
C VAL A 585 4.92 15.78 -14.72
N TYR A 586 5.14 16.34 -15.91
CA TYR A 586 6.21 17.31 -16.11
C TYR A 586 5.95 18.61 -15.34
N SER A 587 4.71 19.12 -15.30
CA SER A 587 4.40 20.31 -14.48
C SER A 587 4.67 20.07 -12.99
N MET A 588 4.27 18.90 -12.46
CA MET A 588 4.58 18.52 -11.07
C MET A 588 6.09 18.43 -10.80
N TYR A 589 6.86 17.93 -11.77
CA TYR A 589 8.31 17.87 -11.66
C TYR A 589 8.95 19.27 -11.62
N VAL A 590 8.49 20.19 -12.47
CA VAL A 590 8.93 21.59 -12.47
C VAL A 590 8.61 22.25 -11.14
N ASP A 591 7.37 22.09 -10.64
CA ASP A 591 6.93 22.67 -9.36
C ASP A 591 7.78 22.18 -8.18
N ARG A 592 8.16 20.90 -8.16
CA ARG A 592 9.03 20.31 -7.11
C ARG A 592 10.46 20.82 -7.16
N LYS A 593 10.96 21.22 -8.33
CA LYS A 593 12.31 21.79 -8.50
C LYS A 593 12.39 23.25 -8.09
N THR A 594 11.27 23.96 -8.05
CA THR A 594 11.22 25.29 -7.45
C THR A 594 11.61 25.16 -5.98
N PRO A 595 12.66 25.87 -5.50
CA PRO A 595 13.16 25.68 -4.15
C PRO A 595 12.06 26.00 -3.14
N LYS A 596 11.50 24.96 -2.53
CA LYS A 596 10.84 25.10 -1.23
C LYS A 596 11.92 25.62 -0.29
N GLY A 597 11.62 26.70 0.45
CA GLY A 597 12.54 27.27 1.42
C GLY A 597 13.19 26.16 2.23
N TYR A 598 14.51 26.21 2.39
CA TYR A 598 15.32 25.19 3.05
C TYR A 598 14.67 24.76 4.37
N GLU A 599 13.99 23.61 4.37
CA GLU A 599 13.64 22.93 5.62
C GLU A 599 14.95 22.37 6.13
N GLY A 600 15.58 23.12 7.04
CA GLY A 600 16.81 22.69 7.67
C GLY A 600 16.66 21.28 8.18
N THR A 601 17.58 20.40 7.82
CA THR A 601 17.74 19.10 8.47
C THR A 601 17.68 19.35 9.97
N VAL A 602 16.72 18.74 10.66
CA VAL A 602 16.60 18.83 12.12
C VAL A 602 17.83 18.13 12.69
N ASP A 603 18.91 18.88 12.85
CA ASP A 603 20.10 18.43 13.51
C ASP A 603 19.71 18.12 14.95
N SER A 604 19.78 16.84 15.32
CA SER A 604 19.44 16.39 16.67
C SER A 604 20.35 17.02 17.73
N THR A 605 21.49 17.57 17.31
CA THR A 605 22.39 18.35 18.17
C THR A 605 21.97 19.81 18.30
N SER A 606 21.07 20.31 17.45
CA SER A 606 20.47 21.64 17.56
C SER A 606 19.15 21.56 18.30
N TYR A 607 19.21 21.81 19.61
CA TYR A 607 18.03 21.87 20.46
C TYR A 607 17.95 23.18 21.24
N PHE A 608 16.73 23.60 21.51
CA PHE A 608 16.41 24.71 22.40
C PHE A 608 15.25 24.31 23.31
N TYR A 609 15.52 24.13 24.60
CA TYR A 609 14.52 23.87 25.63
C TYR A 609 14.54 24.99 26.64
N ALA A 610 13.39 25.35 27.19
CA ALA A 610 13.30 26.27 28.32
C ALA A 610 12.37 25.68 29.38
N GLY A 611 12.58 25.99 30.65
CA GLY A 611 11.71 25.48 31.71
C GLY A 611 12.34 25.50 33.08
N SER A 612 11.74 24.76 34.01
CA SER A 612 12.21 24.67 35.39
C SER A 612 13.64 24.13 35.47
N ALA A 613 14.52 24.86 36.15
CA ALA A 613 15.92 24.49 36.30
C ALA A 613 16.11 23.10 36.93
N ASN A 614 15.33 22.79 37.97
CA ASN A 614 15.39 21.51 38.66
C ASN A 614 14.91 20.36 37.77
N ALA A 615 13.84 20.58 37.00
CA ALA A 615 13.30 19.56 36.10
C ALA A 615 14.31 19.22 34.99
N ILE A 616 14.91 20.23 34.37
CA ILE A 616 15.90 20.04 33.31
C ILE A 616 17.16 19.34 33.86
N LYS A 617 17.68 19.78 35.02
CA LYS A 617 18.83 19.13 35.68
C LYS A 617 18.56 17.66 36.02
N ASN A 618 17.37 17.36 36.55
CA ASN A 618 16.98 15.98 36.87
C ASN A 618 16.95 15.09 35.62
N VAL A 619 16.33 15.56 34.53
CA VAL A 619 16.30 14.82 33.26
C VAL A 619 17.71 14.56 32.71
N MET A 620 18.58 15.58 32.74
CA MET A 620 19.96 15.43 32.26
C MET A 620 20.76 14.43 33.10
N SER A 621 20.57 14.42 34.42
CA SER A 621 21.18 13.44 35.31
C SER A 621 20.65 12.02 35.09
N MET A 622 19.34 11.84 34.89
CA MET A 622 18.75 10.53 34.60
C MET A 622 19.25 9.95 33.26
N LEU A 623 19.46 10.81 32.27
CA LEU A 623 19.96 10.42 30.95
C LEU A 623 21.49 10.35 30.89
N ASN A 624 22.18 10.66 31.99
CA ASN A 624 23.64 10.66 32.09
C ASN A 624 24.33 11.57 31.05
N ILE A 625 23.70 12.70 30.70
CA ILE A 625 24.22 13.64 29.72
C ILE A 625 25.01 14.75 30.44
N PRO A 626 26.32 14.93 30.16
CA PRO A 626 27.11 15.99 30.78
C PRO A 626 26.64 17.37 30.28
N PHE A 627 26.42 18.31 31.21
CA PHE A 627 26.01 19.67 30.89
C PHE A 627 26.85 20.72 31.63
N VAL A 628 26.98 21.91 31.05
CA VAL A 628 27.65 23.04 31.70
C VAL A 628 26.58 23.93 32.33
N ASP A 629 26.58 24.00 33.67
CA ASP A 629 25.75 24.93 34.41
C ASP A 629 26.53 26.23 34.63
N SER A 630 26.15 27.29 33.92
CA SER A 630 26.84 28.58 34.07
C SER A 630 26.34 29.39 35.26
N ILE A 631 25.28 28.97 35.99
CA ILE A 631 24.59 29.82 36.99
C ILE A 631 23.99 29.01 38.16
N GLN A 632 24.42 29.29 39.40
CA GLN A 632 24.03 28.52 40.59
C GLN A 632 22.64 28.83 41.20
N GLN A 633 21.93 29.89 40.79
CA GLN A 633 20.68 30.28 41.46
C GLN A 633 19.63 30.91 40.51
N SER A 634 19.00 30.11 39.63
CA SER A 634 17.79 30.54 38.91
C SER A 634 16.72 29.47 38.88
N GLN A 635 15.45 29.87 38.99
CA GLN A 635 14.29 28.99 38.86
C GLN A 635 14.02 28.59 37.39
N TRP A 636 14.39 29.43 36.42
CA TRP A 636 14.06 29.25 35.00
C TRP A 636 15.32 29.31 34.14
N VAL A 637 15.53 28.31 33.28
CA VAL A 637 16.72 28.21 32.42
C VAL A 637 16.36 27.93 30.97
N ASN A 638 17.22 28.40 30.07
CA ASN A 638 17.24 28.05 28.67
C ASN A 638 18.42 27.10 28.44
N MET A 639 18.14 25.95 27.85
CA MET A 639 19.10 24.93 27.44
C MET A 639 19.26 24.96 25.93
N TYR A 640 20.50 25.13 25.48
CA TYR A 640 20.84 25.10 24.06
C TYR A 640 22.20 24.42 23.87
N ALA A 641 22.44 23.94 22.66
CA ALA A 641 23.74 23.37 22.32
C ALA A 641 24.77 24.48 22.04
N LYS A 642 25.94 24.37 22.69
CA LYS A 642 27.13 25.16 22.36
C LYS A 642 28.32 24.19 22.30
N ASN A 643 29.00 24.14 21.16
CA ASN A 643 30.09 23.18 20.89
C ASN A 643 29.67 21.71 21.17
N TYR A 644 28.50 21.31 20.69
CA TYR A 644 27.90 19.97 20.89
C TYR A 644 27.64 19.58 22.35
N LYS A 645 27.70 20.54 23.30
CA LYS A 645 27.38 20.30 24.71
C LYS A 645 26.16 21.12 25.14
N PRO A 646 25.27 20.56 25.98
CA PRO A 646 24.18 21.30 26.59
C PRO A 646 24.72 22.38 27.54
N VAL A 647 24.32 23.63 27.31
CA VAL A 647 24.62 24.76 28.20
C VAL A 647 23.33 25.30 28.79
N LEU A 648 23.29 25.42 30.11
CA LEU A 648 22.20 26.09 30.82
C LEU A 648 22.51 27.57 31.02
N LYS A 649 21.62 28.44 30.52
CA LYS A 649 21.67 29.89 30.71
C LYS A 649 20.42 30.35 31.45
N ASN A 650 20.57 31.31 32.36
CA ASN A 650 19.46 31.89 33.10
C ASN A 650 18.48 32.59 32.16
N ASN A 651 17.19 32.29 32.32
CA ASN A 651 16.12 33.04 31.72
C ASN A 651 15.68 34.14 32.69
N LEU A 652 16.23 35.35 32.52
CA LEU A 652 15.98 36.48 33.41
C LEU A 652 14.50 36.91 33.31
N VAL A 653 13.74 36.62 34.36
CA VAL A 653 12.37 37.12 34.54
C VAL A 653 12.45 38.44 35.30
N LYS A 654 12.00 39.53 34.67
CA LYS A 654 11.92 40.86 35.29
C LYS A 654 10.46 41.23 35.53
N ASP A 655 10.17 41.87 36.64
CA ASP A 655 8.81 42.33 36.94
C ASP A 655 8.31 43.32 35.87
N LYS A 656 7.05 43.12 35.44
CA LYS A 656 6.33 43.92 34.44
C LYS A 656 6.88 43.88 33.00
N LEU A 657 7.87 43.04 32.70
CA LEU A 657 8.34 42.79 31.33
C LEU A 657 8.02 41.36 30.92
N MET A 658 7.58 41.19 29.67
CA MET A 658 7.21 39.89 29.14
C MET A 658 8.43 38.96 29.09
N PRO A 659 8.44 37.82 29.80
CA PRO A 659 9.56 36.88 29.73
C PRO A 659 9.58 36.15 28.38
N ASN A 660 10.75 35.64 28.01
CA ASN A 660 10.85 34.75 26.86
C ASN A 660 10.38 33.35 27.28
N VAL A 661 9.24 32.91 26.75
CA VAL A 661 8.67 31.58 27.01
C VAL A 661 8.87 30.61 25.85
N ARG A 662 9.58 31.02 24.79
CA ARG A 662 9.89 30.13 23.66
C ARG A 662 10.67 28.91 24.15
N GLY A 663 10.34 27.73 23.64
CA GLY A 663 10.95 26.46 24.04
C GLY A 663 10.44 25.88 25.36
N MET A 664 9.56 26.59 26.09
CA MET A 664 8.92 26.06 27.29
C MET A 664 7.82 25.06 26.97
N GLY A 665 7.64 24.08 27.85
CA GLY A 665 6.41 23.30 27.89
C GLY A 665 5.24 24.18 28.33
N LEU A 666 4.03 23.90 27.85
CA LEU A 666 2.85 24.72 28.15
C LEU A 666 2.64 24.91 29.67
N ARG A 667 2.82 23.84 30.45
CA ARG A 667 2.68 23.87 31.91
C ARG A 667 3.65 24.85 32.57
N ASP A 668 4.88 24.91 32.07
CA ASP A 668 5.93 25.80 32.59
C ASP A 668 5.66 27.25 32.19
N ALA A 669 5.24 27.48 30.94
CA ALA A 669 4.86 28.81 30.45
C ALA A 669 3.67 29.38 31.23
N ILE A 670 2.63 28.58 31.49
CA ILE A 670 1.47 28.99 32.30
C ILE A 670 1.91 29.33 33.73
N ARG A 671 2.72 28.46 34.34
CA ARG A 671 3.22 28.66 35.72
C ARG A 671 4.08 29.90 35.88
N LEU A 672 4.70 30.38 34.80
CA LEU A 672 5.44 31.63 34.77
C LEU A 672 4.53 32.85 34.51
N LEU A 673 3.63 32.78 33.53
CA LEU A 673 2.88 33.95 33.05
C LEU A 673 1.64 34.30 33.89
N GLU A 674 0.91 33.31 34.42
CA GLU A 674 -0.32 33.57 35.18
C GLU A 674 -0.08 34.31 36.51
N PRO A 675 0.95 33.95 37.32
CA PRO A 675 1.27 34.70 38.54
C PRO A 675 1.70 36.14 38.27
N MET A 676 2.24 36.42 37.08
CA MET A 676 2.60 37.78 36.64
C MET A 676 1.35 38.61 36.25
N GLY A 677 0.17 37.99 36.21
CA GLY A 677 -1.11 38.63 35.92
C GLY A 677 -1.51 38.62 34.45
N LEU A 678 -0.90 37.79 33.61
CA LEU A 678 -1.30 37.62 32.20
C LEU A 678 -2.36 36.53 32.04
N ARG A 679 -3.24 36.67 31.05
CA ARG A 679 -4.19 35.62 30.64
C ARG A 679 -3.65 34.87 29.43
N VAL A 680 -3.35 33.59 29.58
CA VAL A 680 -2.74 32.79 28.51
C VAL A 680 -3.80 32.13 27.64
N THR A 681 -3.75 32.36 26.33
CA THR A 681 -4.51 31.61 25.32
C THR A 681 -3.53 30.79 24.48
N VAL A 682 -3.95 29.62 24.00
CA VAL A 682 -3.04 28.65 23.38
C VAL A 682 -3.61 28.18 22.05
N SER A 683 -2.75 28.04 21.05
CA SER A 683 -3.08 27.47 19.75
C SER A 683 -2.00 26.47 19.32
N GLY A 684 -2.39 25.24 18.99
CA GLY A 684 -1.48 24.15 18.59
C GLY A 684 -1.19 23.15 19.72
N ASN A 685 -0.26 22.22 19.46
CA ASN A 685 0.21 21.20 20.39
C ASN A 685 1.75 21.19 20.42
N GLY A 686 2.36 20.80 21.54
CA GLY A 686 3.82 20.72 21.67
C GLY A 686 4.41 21.76 22.62
N LYS A 687 5.52 22.38 22.23
CA LYS A 687 6.21 23.41 23.04
C LYS A 687 5.89 24.79 22.50
N VAL A 688 6.13 25.83 23.29
CA VAL A 688 5.91 27.21 22.83
C VAL A 688 6.90 27.52 21.69
N ALA A 689 6.38 27.62 20.47
CA ALA A 689 7.11 28.04 19.28
C ALA A 689 7.13 29.57 19.16
N GLY A 690 6.05 30.24 19.58
CA GLY A 690 5.91 31.69 19.54
C GLY A 690 4.97 32.25 20.62
N GLN A 691 5.10 33.55 20.88
CA GLN A 691 4.30 34.33 21.85
C GLN A 691 3.84 35.63 21.19
N SER A 692 2.59 36.04 21.43
CA SER A 692 2.00 37.24 20.79
C SER A 692 2.57 38.56 21.31
N ILE A 693 3.10 38.58 22.54
CA ILE A 693 3.80 39.73 23.13
C ILE A 693 5.28 39.43 23.07
N ALA A 694 6.06 40.29 22.41
CA ALA A 694 7.51 40.10 22.30
C ALA A 694 8.19 40.09 23.67
N ALA A 695 9.22 39.24 23.82
CA ALA A 695 10.00 39.19 25.06
C ALA A 695 10.70 40.53 25.32
N GLY A 696 10.66 41.00 26.57
CA GLY A 696 11.19 42.31 26.97
C GLY A 696 10.21 43.46 26.80
N SER A 697 9.04 43.26 26.18
CA SER A 697 8.00 44.28 26.10
C SER A 697 7.25 44.45 27.43
N PRO A 698 6.87 45.68 27.82
CA PRO A 698 6.00 45.90 28.97
C PRO A 698 4.60 45.33 28.72
N PHE A 699 3.94 44.84 29.78
CA PHE A 699 2.57 44.34 29.72
C PHE A 699 1.72 44.86 30.89
N ALA A 700 0.40 44.86 30.71
CA ALA A 700 -0.57 45.23 31.75
C ALA A 700 -1.18 43.99 32.43
N LYS A 701 -1.55 44.11 33.71
CA LYS A 701 -2.30 43.05 34.41
C LYS A 701 -3.64 42.82 33.71
N GLY A 702 -3.95 41.55 33.44
CA GLY A 702 -5.15 41.11 32.71
C GLY A 702 -4.98 41.03 31.20
N GLN A 703 -3.84 41.45 30.64
CA GLN A 703 -3.58 41.40 29.20
C GLN A 703 -3.50 39.94 28.71
N VAL A 704 -4.11 39.69 27.56
CA VAL A 704 -4.14 38.36 26.94
C VAL A 704 -2.87 38.14 26.13
N VAL A 705 -2.20 37.00 26.34
CA VAL A 705 -1.06 36.55 25.55
C VAL A 705 -1.39 35.23 24.87
N THR A 706 -1.30 35.21 23.55
CA THR A 706 -1.51 34.01 22.74
C THR A 706 -0.17 33.31 22.54
N LEU A 707 -0.10 32.03 22.93
CA LEU A 707 1.04 31.15 22.72
C LEU A 707 0.74 30.21 21.55
N SER A 708 1.62 30.20 20.56
CA SER A 708 1.59 29.25 19.45
C SER A 708 2.49 28.07 19.81
N LEU A 709 1.93 26.86 19.82
CA LEU A 709 2.65 25.63 20.10
C LEU A 709 3.01 24.89 18.80
N GLY A 710 4.22 24.30 18.78
CA GLY A 710 4.73 23.49 17.67
C GLY A 710 5.83 22.53 18.06
#